data_AF-A0A7T8BDH4-F1
#
_entry.id   AF-A0A7T8BDH4-F1
#
_cell.length_a   1.000
_cell.length_b   1.000
_cell.length_c   1.000
_cell.angle_alpha   90.00
_cell.angle_beta   90.00
_cell.angle_gamma   90.00
#
_symmetry.space_group_name_H-M   'P 1'
#
loop_
_entity.id
_entity.type
_entity.pdbx_description
1 polymer ?
#
loop_
_entity_poly.entity_id
_entity_poly.type
_entity_poly.pdbx_seq_one_letter_code
_entity_poly.pdbx_strand_id
1 'polypeptide(L)'
;MKNTGRWKMRILRMLTVSLSLLAIVPSVHAGGGQDSSLSRADELIEARQYDDAIQILTEYIKKNPNDFAQAQKRLQRIVKIRDEYNALAEQLLDILENDPDNNEQILAITRRMSELDAQPNRMVQDFIDRARAVALFTYNRNQLERIITQGSEQLAAGQYTQALDTYAAGLNLYRDEFYAAGYSDMVVTRVNGEIDKITASIGDFKRLLAPLTAAAAGLEQQSTQAAGAGGIGALQNSYAVLEPLLLELMDLRNTLAGTADYFSRQLAVFQESDSTLGDASFLSFASRLILGPSSASSPEGMMGTMELLWGNTAGRSKTALAAAADRSYESALEMSLGGQYVQASAEFNALLEYDALVMQILSLDSLRESVQVPETIFIDGVRVTAANTPEYLKYYSMAELIPWFKDVQDAEIRFAVLDAEAAESFSLWETSGTTVYSASVMENSFRQSYLEFENSLEPAFAAVDARQQTVAGYLSQAGASPDIPDSFRDVRSRYERLVSLAREQEQNTAVRAYRMANEDVGRRLEQRESEFSQAITFIQGVTRTIDGAEPYTAKYPSEANTILLAMDQSLSGDIDTAANLTGRYEREDPNLRDTPEMTELYTAVQSMAARLEELRTLGRQNAAIAASQAAEAESYRLDGDRLYREAQNALARSDFDTARERVLRSGQQYDASLAIQDSDTLRADRDRRLLSLGAEITRLESEVIIREVRQLVTSAKNTYFAGNFESAEDMLVQAQNSWRNVYVDDDPEISYWLTIVRGALSLRSGRTIPATAPLYSEMSQLLSEAHLAYDEGVRFLNSGRRSEGLEKLSEARQKTQEVRLVFPVNEEASLLELRIDQVIDPAAFNVSFERRYTDAVEGVRQRQSSESFADLQNLVAINPQYPGIQSALYNAEITMGIRMPPPDTRAIARSNELTSSAQAIVNTNDQLQFPVALEQLNQALELNPNNNQAMILKDRVQILTGNPGSVVLSNAAEREYQRAVQELQQGNTVVALSIVQQLLQDPQNRNSTRIIELQRRIESIL
;
A
#
# COMPACT_ATOMS: atom_id res chain seq x y z
N MET A 1 -67.26 67.37 -20.39
CA MET A 1 -68.33 68.41 -20.54
C MET A 1 -69.30 68.20 -19.37
N LYS A 2 -69.46 69.15 -18.43
CA LYS A 2 -70.54 70.17 -18.44
C LYS A 2 -71.87 69.63 -18.98
N ASN A 3 -72.86 69.32 -18.12
CA ASN A 3 -73.86 70.32 -17.71
C ASN A 3 -74.80 69.84 -16.58
N THR A 4 -75.50 70.81 -15.98
CA THR A 4 -76.32 70.71 -14.76
C THR A 4 -77.83 70.75 -15.03
N GLY A 5 -78.62 70.17 -14.12
CA GLY A 5 -80.08 70.38 -13.95
C GLY A 5 -80.71 69.20 -13.19
N ARG A 6 -81.43 69.31 -12.06
CA ARG A 6 -82.08 70.42 -11.34
C ARG A 6 -83.31 71.01 -12.05
N TRP A 7 -84.50 70.43 -11.84
CA TRP A 7 -85.57 71.02 -10.99
C TRP A 7 -86.83 70.15 -10.85
N LYS A 8 -87.64 70.47 -9.82
CA LYS A 8 -88.91 69.81 -9.47
C LYS A 8 -90.12 70.47 -10.16
N MET A 9 -91.21 69.68 -10.19
CA MET A 9 -92.62 70.07 -10.10
C MET A 9 -93.42 70.46 -11.37
N ARG A 10 -94.56 69.75 -11.48
CA ARG A 10 -95.96 70.25 -11.55
C ARG A 10 -96.75 70.18 -12.87
N ILE A 11 -97.82 69.37 -12.80
CA ILE A 11 -99.23 69.61 -13.22
C ILE A 11 -99.80 68.57 -14.21
N LEU A 12 -100.71 67.73 -13.71
CA LEU A 12 -102.11 67.80 -14.12
C LEU A 12 -103.03 67.50 -12.92
N ARG A 13 -104.19 68.17 -12.85
CA ARG A 13 -105.22 68.07 -11.80
C ARG A 13 -106.55 67.69 -12.47
N MET A 14 -107.35 66.85 -11.81
CA MET A 14 -108.84 66.78 -11.75
C MET A 14 -109.14 65.40 -11.10
N LEU A 15 -109.97 65.23 -10.07
CA LEU A 15 -111.24 65.91 -9.76
C LEU A 15 -111.48 66.21 -8.26
N THR A 16 -112.28 67.24 -8.01
CA THR A 16 -112.65 67.84 -6.72
C THR A 16 -114.03 68.53 -6.87
N VAL A 17 -114.90 68.74 -5.88
CA VAL A 17 -114.85 68.55 -4.40
C VAL A 17 -116.30 68.40 -3.87
N SER A 18 -116.53 67.81 -2.68
CA SER A 18 -117.68 68.10 -1.78
C SER A 18 -117.68 67.20 -0.53
N LEU A 19 -118.03 67.66 0.69
CA LEU A 19 -118.16 69.01 1.24
C LEU A 19 -118.05 68.90 2.77
N SER A 20 -117.58 69.94 3.46
CA SER A 20 -117.50 70.00 4.93
C SER A 20 -118.46 71.07 5.49
N LEU A 21 -119.20 70.78 6.57
CA LEU A 21 -119.26 71.56 7.83
C LEU A 21 -120.51 71.24 8.71
N LEU A 22 -120.27 71.19 10.03
CA LEU A 22 -121.12 71.55 11.18
C LEU A 22 -122.64 71.22 11.23
N ALA A 23 -123.04 70.55 12.33
CA ALA A 23 -124.12 70.99 13.23
C ALA A 23 -124.01 70.31 14.61
N ILE A 24 -124.51 70.97 15.67
CA ILE A 24 -124.54 70.50 17.07
C ILE A 24 -125.98 70.68 17.60
N VAL A 25 -126.53 69.64 18.27
CA VAL A 25 -127.72 69.65 19.17
C VAL A 25 -129.10 69.90 18.51
N PRO A 26 -130.26 69.41 19.06
CA PRO A 26 -130.52 68.52 20.21
C PRO A 26 -131.24 67.18 19.87
N SER A 27 -131.44 66.38 20.91
CA SER A 27 -132.21 65.14 20.99
C SER A 27 -133.68 65.22 20.52
N VAL A 28 -134.15 64.17 19.84
CA VAL A 28 -135.58 63.78 19.82
C VAL A 28 -135.66 62.29 20.19
N HIS A 29 -136.48 61.97 21.20
CA HIS A 29 -136.77 60.58 21.57
C HIS A 29 -137.73 59.95 20.56
N ALA A 30 -137.38 58.78 20.03
CA ALA A 30 -138.31 57.86 19.40
C ALA A 30 -138.33 56.57 20.24
N GLY A 31 -139.24 56.52 21.22
CA GLY A 31 -139.38 55.35 22.09
C GLY A 31 -140.10 54.20 21.38
N GLY A 32 -139.35 53.20 20.95
CA GLY A 32 -139.83 51.84 20.71
C GLY A 32 -139.13 50.92 21.70
N GLY A 33 -139.87 50.12 22.48
CA GLY A 33 -139.29 49.28 23.53
C GLY A 33 -138.32 48.26 22.96
N GLN A 34 -137.03 48.39 23.31
CA GLN A 34 -135.99 47.45 22.89
C GLN A 34 -135.93 46.31 23.91
N ASP A 35 -136.43 45.14 23.51
CA ASP A 35 -136.59 44.00 24.41
C ASP A 35 -135.24 43.33 24.68
N SER A 36 -134.82 43.32 25.95
CA SER A 36 -133.48 42.88 26.36
C SER A 36 -133.21 41.41 26.03
N SER A 37 -134.25 40.57 25.96
CA SER A 37 -134.11 39.16 25.59
C SER A 37 -133.76 38.97 24.11
N LEU A 38 -134.29 39.81 23.21
CA LEU A 38 -133.94 39.76 21.79
C LEU A 38 -132.54 40.32 21.54
N SER A 39 -132.15 41.39 22.24
CA SER A 39 -130.77 41.91 22.18
C SER A 39 -129.76 40.86 22.64
N ARG A 40 -130.05 40.15 23.73
CA ARG A 40 -129.16 39.08 24.23
C ARG A 40 -129.11 37.89 23.28
N ALA A 41 -130.21 37.56 22.61
CA ALA A 41 -130.20 36.53 21.56
C ALA A 41 -129.37 36.97 20.34
N ASP A 42 -129.41 38.24 19.94
CA ASP A 42 -128.55 38.76 18.86
C ASP A 42 -127.07 38.74 19.25
N GLU A 43 -126.72 39.13 20.49
CA GLU A 43 -125.36 38.99 21.04
C GLU A 43 -124.86 37.53 21.01
N LEU A 44 -125.71 36.56 21.38
CA LEU A 44 -125.35 35.14 21.36
C LEU A 44 -125.23 34.60 19.93
N ILE A 45 -126.03 35.10 18.98
CA ILE A 45 -125.88 34.78 17.55
C ILE A 45 -124.56 35.35 16.99
N GLU A 46 -124.16 36.56 17.39
CA GLU A 46 -122.88 37.15 16.98
C GLU A 46 -121.67 36.46 17.65
N ALA A 47 -121.82 36.03 18.91
CA ALA A 47 -120.87 35.17 19.62
C ALA A 47 -120.90 33.70 19.16
N ARG A 48 -121.78 33.34 18.20
CA ARG A 48 -121.97 32.00 17.63
C ARG A 48 -122.39 30.92 18.64
N GLN A 49 -123.01 31.32 19.76
CA GLN A 49 -123.54 30.45 20.80
C GLN A 49 -125.01 30.11 20.50
N TYR A 50 -125.23 29.29 19.47
CA TYR A 50 -126.56 29.13 18.89
C TYR A 50 -127.57 28.37 19.76
N ASP A 51 -127.15 27.40 20.57
CA ASP A 51 -128.09 26.69 21.46
C ASP A 51 -128.62 27.61 22.58
N ASP A 52 -127.77 28.44 23.17
CA ASP A 52 -128.18 29.48 24.13
C ASP A 52 -129.11 30.51 23.46
N ALA A 53 -128.79 30.94 22.23
CA ALA A 53 -129.64 31.82 21.46
C ALA A 53 -131.02 31.19 21.15
N ILE A 54 -131.06 29.91 20.74
CA ILE A 54 -132.31 29.16 20.54
C ILE A 54 -133.11 29.08 21.83
N GLN A 55 -132.47 28.82 22.97
CA GLN A 55 -133.14 28.75 24.27
C GLN A 55 -133.80 30.09 24.63
N ILE A 56 -133.06 31.20 24.55
CA ILE A 56 -133.59 32.54 24.81
C ILE A 56 -134.72 32.88 23.83
N LEU A 57 -134.56 32.62 22.53
CA LEU A 57 -135.61 32.87 21.53
C LEU A 57 -136.85 32.00 21.74
N THR A 58 -136.69 30.77 22.21
CA THR A 58 -137.81 29.85 22.51
C THR A 58 -138.57 30.27 23.77
N GLU A 59 -137.87 30.71 24.82
CA GLU A 59 -138.50 31.33 25.98
C GLU A 59 -139.20 32.64 25.64
N TYR A 60 -138.58 33.44 24.77
CA TYR A 60 -139.14 34.70 24.27
C TYR A 60 -140.49 34.47 23.59
N ILE A 61 -140.55 33.52 22.66
CA ILE A 61 -141.77 33.10 21.96
C ILE A 61 -142.87 32.67 22.94
N LYS A 62 -142.53 31.93 23.99
CA LYS A 62 -143.50 31.47 25.01
C LYS A 62 -144.06 32.63 25.85
N LYS A 63 -143.22 33.63 26.16
CA LYS A 63 -143.59 34.79 27.00
C LYS A 63 -144.31 35.89 26.21
N ASN A 64 -143.96 36.08 24.94
CA ASN A 64 -144.48 37.13 24.05
C ASN A 64 -145.07 36.56 22.74
N PRO A 65 -146.24 35.87 22.77
CA PRO A 65 -146.79 35.20 21.59
C PRO A 65 -147.09 36.14 20.41
N ASN A 66 -147.37 37.41 20.69
CA ASN A 66 -147.71 38.42 19.68
C ASN A 66 -146.49 38.91 18.87
N ASP A 67 -145.27 38.72 19.38
CA ASP A 67 -144.00 39.12 18.73
C ASP A 67 -143.24 37.93 18.10
N PHE A 68 -143.93 36.80 17.91
CA PHE A 68 -143.39 35.56 17.35
C PHE A 68 -142.52 35.77 16.10
N ALA A 69 -142.93 36.65 15.17
CA ALA A 69 -142.23 36.89 13.92
C ALA A 69 -140.77 37.39 14.09
N GLN A 70 -140.49 38.20 15.13
CA GLN A 70 -139.15 38.74 15.40
C GLN A 70 -138.18 37.65 15.87
N ALA A 71 -138.67 36.72 16.70
CA ALA A 71 -137.89 35.57 17.15
C ALA A 71 -137.80 34.49 16.06
N GLN A 72 -138.88 34.25 15.30
CA GLN A 72 -138.90 33.32 14.17
C GLN A 72 -137.86 33.69 13.11
N LYS A 73 -137.69 34.98 12.78
CA LYS A 73 -136.66 35.44 11.83
C LYS A 73 -135.23 35.15 12.31
N ARG A 74 -134.98 35.22 13.62
CA ARG A 74 -133.68 34.88 14.25
C ARG A 74 -133.45 33.38 14.30
N LEU A 75 -134.47 32.60 14.66
CA LEU A 75 -134.44 31.14 14.56
C LEU A 75 -134.20 30.68 13.12
N GLN A 76 -134.82 31.30 12.11
CA GLN A 76 -134.54 31.02 10.69
C GLN A 76 -133.10 31.34 10.29
N ARG A 77 -132.49 32.40 10.85
CA ARG A 77 -131.06 32.71 10.65
C ARG A 77 -130.17 31.60 11.24
N ILE A 78 -130.49 31.14 12.45
CA ILE A 78 -129.75 30.04 13.11
C ILE A 78 -129.94 28.72 12.35
N VAL A 79 -131.16 28.38 11.93
CA VAL A 79 -131.45 27.19 11.12
C VAL A 79 -130.64 27.22 9.83
N LYS A 80 -130.62 28.34 9.09
CA LYS A 80 -129.82 28.45 7.86
C LYS A 80 -128.31 28.24 8.11
N ILE A 81 -127.77 28.74 9.24
CA ILE A 81 -126.37 28.52 9.61
C ILE A 81 -126.13 27.03 9.96
N ARG A 82 -127.07 26.37 10.66
CA ARG A 82 -127.00 24.93 10.93
C ARG A 82 -127.15 24.09 9.66
N ASP A 83 -127.94 24.51 8.68
CA ASP A 83 -128.03 23.84 7.38
C ASP A 83 -126.69 23.95 6.60
N GLU A 84 -126.05 25.12 6.59
CA GLU A 84 -124.71 25.32 6.00
C GLU A 84 -123.65 24.49 6.74
N TYR A 85 -123.70 24.45 8.08
CA TYR A 85 -122.80 23.65 8.91
C TYR A 85 -122.98 22.14 8.69
N ASN A 86 -124.22 21.65 8.60
CA ASN A 86 -124.52 20.24 8.34
C ASN A 86 -124.08 19.82 6.93
N ALA A 87 -124.27 20.68 5.92
CA ALA A 87 -123.79 20.42 4.56
C ALA A 87 -122.26 20.36 4.49
N LEU A 88 -121.55 21.16 5.29
CA LEU A 88 -120.10 21.08 5.44
C LEU A 88 -119.67 19.84 6.24
N ALA A 89 -120.45 19.39 7.22
CA ALA A 89 -120.19 18.14 7.94
C ALA A 89 -120.32 16.92 7.01
N GLU A 90 -121.32 16.92 6.12
CA GLU A 90 -121.50 15.88 5.09
C GLU A 90 -120.35 15.91 4.07
N GLN A 91 -119.93 17.10 3.60
CA GLN A 91 -118.74 17.25 2.75
C GLN A 91 -117.45 16.81 3.46
N LEU A 92 -117.32 17.04 4.78
CA LEU A 92 -116.17 16.59 5.56
C LEU A 92 -116.14 15.06 5.70
N LEU A 93 -117.29 14.41 5.83
CA LEU A 93 -117.37 12.94 5.84
C LEU A 93 -117.05 12.36 4.46
N ASP A 94 -117.65 12.91 3.39
CA ASP A 94 -117.41 12.48 2.01
C ASP A 94 -115.93 12.57 1.61
N ILE A 95 -115.27 13.70 1.91
CA ILE A 95 -113.84 13.84 1.60
C ILE A 95 -112.96 12.90 2.45
N LEU A 96 -113.29 12.67 3.72
CA LEU A 96 -112.52 11.75 4.58
C LEU A 96 -112.73 10.25 4.21
N GLU A 97 -113.80 9.91 3.48
CA GLU A 97 -114.06 8.56 2.98
C GLU A 97 -113.52 8.35 1.56
N ASN A 98 -113.72 9.31 0.65
CA ASN A 98 -113.47 9.15 -0.78
C ASN A 98 -112.20 9.85 -1.31
N ASP A 99 -111.69 10.88 -0.63
CA ASP A 99 -110.47 11.64 -1.02
C ASP A 99 -109.68 12.13 0.22
N PRO A 100 -109.29 11.22 1.15
CA PRO A 100 -108.72 11.58 2.45
C PRO A 100 -107.35 12.28 2.38
N ASP A 101 -106.67 12.21 1.24
CA ASP A 101 -105.38 12.86 1.00
C ASP A 101 -105.51 14.34 0.55
N ASN A 102 -106.73 14.81 0.28
CA ASN A 102 -107.02 16.19 -0.10
C ASN A 102 -107.10 17.11 1.14
N ASN A 103 -105.95 17.21 1.78
CA ASN A 103 -105.74 17.90 3.05
C ASN A 103 -106.07 19.40 2.98
N GLU A 104 -105.84 20.07 1.84
CA GLU A 104 -106.18 21.49 1.66
C GLU A 104 -107.69 21.72 1.78
N GLN A 105 -108.51 20.86 1.15
CA GLN A 105 -109.96 20.97 1.20
C GLN A 105 -110.51 20.51 2.57
N ILE A 106 -109.93 19.50 3.22
CA ILE A 106 -110.26 19.14 4.61
C ILE A 106 -110.00 20.32 5.56
N LEU A 107 -108.85 21.00 5.43
CA LEU A 107 -108.51 22.18 6.22
C LEU A 107 -109.45 23.37 5.94
N ALA A 108 -109.83 23.58 4.68
CA ALA A 108 -110.79 24.61 4.30
C ALA A 108 -112.19 24.35 4.88
N ILE A 109 -112.69 23.11 4.78
CA ILE A 109 -114.00 22.71 5.32
C ILE A 109 -114.01 22.82 6.85
N THR A 110 -113.03 22.22 7.55
CA THR A 110 -112.95 22.27 9.01
C THR A 110 -112.83 23.71 9.53
N ARG A 111 -111.99 24.56 8.91
CA ARG A 111 -111.93 26.00 9.22
C ARG A 111 -113.29 26.67 9.01
N ARG A 112 -113.97 26.39 7.89
CA ARG A 112 -115.27 27.01 7.58
C ARG A 112 -116.36 26.58 8.56
N MET A 113 -116.33 25.33 9.04
CA MET A 113 -117.22 24.85 10.10
C MET A 113 -116.98 25.62 11.42
N SER A 114 -115.73 25.80 11.85
CA SER A 114 -115.38 26.62 13.02
C SER A 114 -115.70 28.12 12.85
N GLU A 115 -115.71 28.63 11.62
CA GLU A 115 -116.17 29.99 11.31
C GLU A 115 -117.70 30.14 11.43
N LEU A 116 -118.47 29.07 11.20
CA LEU A 116 -119.93 29.09 11.28
C LEU A 116 -120.43 28.87 12.71
N ASP A 117 -119.95 27.83 13.40
CA ASP A 117 -120.28 27.53 14.81
C ASP A 117 -118.98 27.38 15.62
N ALA A 118 -118.85 28.18 16.69
CA ALA A 118 -117.64 28.21 17.52
C ALA A 118 -117.70 27.21 18.69
N GLN A 119 -118.87 26.66 19.02
CA GLN A 119 -119.07 25.76 20.16
C GLN A 119 -120.10 24.65 19.82
N PRO A 120 -119.84 23.80 18.81
CA PRO A 120 -120.68 22.64 18.54
C PRO A 120 -120.60 21.63 19.69
N ASN A 121 -121.48 20.61 19.67
CA ASN A 121 -121.42 19.48 20.60
C ASN A 121 -119.99 18.91 20.65
N ARG A 122 -119.44 18.71 21.85
CA ARG A 122 -118.12 18.17 22.13
C ARG A 122 -117.70 16.98 21.25
N MET A 123 -118.61 16.04 20.94
CA MET A 123 -118.28 14.91 20.06
C MET A 123 -117.98 15.34 18.61
N VAL A 124 -118.70 16.34 18.10
CA VAL A 124 -118.49 16.93 16.76
C VAL A 124 -117.25 17.83 16.78
N GLN A 125 -117.04 18.57 17.86
CA GLN A 125 -115.82 19.35 18.06
C GLN A 125 -114.57 18.46 18.06
N ASP A 126 -114.54 17.42 18.91
CA ASP A 126 -113.45 16.44 19.00
C ASP A 126 -113.18 15.75 17.64
N PHE A 127 -114.22 15.55 16.80
CA PHE A 127 -114.06 15.01 15.44
C PHE A 127 -113.43 16.01 14.47
N ILE A 128 -113.93 17.25 14.43
CA ILE A 128 -113.40 18.33 13.58
C ILE A 128 -111.95 18.64 13.95
N ASP A 129 -111.65 18.75 15.25
CA ASP A 129 -110.30 19.05 15.73
C ASP A 129 -109.31 17.93 15.39
N ARG A 130 -109.73 16.65 15.46
CA ARG A 130 -108.92 15.50 15.00
C ARG A 130 -108.72 15.49 13.49
N ALA A 131 -109.78 15.67 12.71
CA ALA A 131 -109.70 15.71 11.25
C ALA A 131 -108.79 16.86 10.79
N ARG A 132 -108.93 18.04 11.40
CA ARG A 132 -108.07 19.20 11.18
C ARG A 132 -106.62 18.93 11.57
N ALA A 133 -106.35 18.34 12.73
CA ALA A 133 -104.99 18.04 13.18
C ALA A 133 -104.27 17.03 12.27
N VAL A 134 -104.96 15.96 11.85
CA VAL A 134 -104.42 14.97 10.90
C VAL A 134 -104.17 15.58 9.53
N ALA A 135 -105.11 16.39 9.02
CA ALA A 135 -104.96 17.04 7.73
C ALA A 135 -103.86 18.10 7.73
N LEU A 136 -103.74 18.88 8.82
CA LEU A 136 -102.70 19.88 9.01
C LEU A 136 -101.32 19.22 9.04
N PHE A 137 -101.19 18.09 9.73
CA PHE A 137 -99.93 17.34 9.78
C PHE A 137 -99.55 16.78 8.43
N THR A 138 -100.47 16.11 7.73
CA THR A 138 -100.18 15.52 6.43
C THR A 138 -99.88 16.58 5.39
N TYR A 139 -100.62 17.71 5.38
CA TYR A 139 -100.32 18.86 4.53
C TYR A 139 -98.92 19.44 4.79
N ASN A 140 -98.61 19.83 6.03
CA ASN A 140 -97.31 20.44 6.35
C ASN A 140 -96.16 19.46 6.08
N ARG A 141 -96.32 18.17 6.40
CA ARG A 141 -95.30 17.14 6.13
C ARG A 141 -95.04 17.00 4.62
N ASN A 142 -96.08 16.89 3.81
CA ASN A 142 -95.92 16.77 2.36
C ASN A 142 -95.30 18.05 1.74
N GLN A 143 -95.58 19.24 2.28
CA GLN A 143 -94.90 20.47 1.86
C GLN A 143 -93.44 20.52 2.32
N LEU A 144 -93.12 20.06 3.53
CA LEU A 144 -91.75 19.92 4.03
C LEU A 144 -90.93 18.98 3.12
N GLU A 145 -91.46 17.82 2.77
CA GLU A 145 -90.81 16.84 1.87
C GLU A 145 -90.53 17.44 0.48
N ARG A 146 -91.50 18.18 -0.10
CA ARG A 146 -91.32 18.90 -1.37
C ARG A 146 -90.21 19.95 -1.29
N ILE A 147 -90.22 20.77 -0.24
CA ILE A 147 -89.21 21.81 -0.01
C ILE A 147 -87.81 21.19 0.15
N ILE A 148 -87.71 20.09 0.88
CA ILE A 148 -86.44 19.38 1.09
C ILE A 148 -85.91 18.80 -0.22
N THR A 149 -86.75 18.12 -1.00
CA THR A 149 -86.39 17.53 -2.30
C THR A 149 -85.98 18.60 -3.31
N GLN A 150 -86.77 19.68 -3.45
CA GLN A 150 -86.45 20.77 -4.37
C GLN A 150 -85.15 21.49 -3.95
N GLY A 151 -84.94 21.68 -2.65
CA GLY A 151 -83.70 22.26 -2.12
C GLY A 151 -82.48 21.39 -2.41
N SER A 152 -82.58 20.06 -2.25
CA SER A 152 -81.45 19.15 -2.50
C SER A 152 -81.14 18.99 -4.00
N GLU A 153 -82.14 19.01 -4.88
CA GLU A 153 -81.94 19.12 -6.33
C GLU A 153 -81.20 20.42 -6.72
N GLN A 154 -81.58 21.55 -6.12
CA GLN A 154 -80.90 22.84 -6.33
C GLN A 154 -79.46 22.83 -5.80
N LEU A 155 -79.19 22.18 -4.65
CA LEU A 155 -77.83 21.98 -4.13
C LEU A 155 -76.98 21.11 -5.04
N ALA A 156 -77.52 20.00 -5.55
CA ALA A 156 -76.84 19.13 -6.51
C ALA A 156 -76.49 19.86 -7.82
N ALA A 157 -77.29 20.86 -8.22
CA ALA A 157 -77.04 21.74 -9.35
C ALA A 157 -76.10 22.94 -9.03
N GLY A 158 -75.57 23.07 -7.81
CA GLY A 158 -74.73 24.18 -7.38
C GLY A 158 -75.47 25.52 -7.22
N GLN A 159 -76.80 25.50 -7.16
CA GLN A 159 -77.67 26.69 -7.10
C GLN A 159 -77.90 27.14 -5.65
N TYR A 160 -76.82 27.34 -4.89
CA TYR A 160 -76.84 27.53 -3.44
C TYR A 160 -77.83 28.60 -2.95
N THR A 161 -77.93 29.76 -3.63
CA THR A 161 -78.88 30.82 -3.24
C THR A 161 -80.34 30.43 -3.44
N GLN A 162 -80.64 29.63 -4.46
CA GLN A 162 -81.99 29.14 -4.74
C GLN A 162 -82.40 28.06 -3.73
N ALA A 163 -81.49 27.12 -3.43
CA ALA A 163 -81.69 26.13 -2.37
C ALA A 163 -81.99 26.80 -1.02
N LEU A 164 -81.18 27.80 -0.65
CA LEU A 164 -81.34 28.53 0.61
C LEU A 164 -82.69 29.28 0.69
N ASP A 165 -83.15 29.88 -0.42
CA ASP A 165 -84.47 30.51 -0.51
C ASP A 165 -85.62 29.49 -0.44
N THR A 166 -85.46 28.32 -1.07
CA THR A 166 -86.43 27.20 -1.00
C THR A 166 -86.58 26.71 0.43
N TYR A 167 -85.48 26.45 1.14
CA TYR A 167 -85.54 26.05 2.57
C TYR A 167 -86.15 27.15 3.45
N ALA A 168 -85.84 28.43 3.18
CA ALA A 168 -86.38 29.56 3.95
C ALA A 168 -87.89 29.75 3.78
N ALA A 169 -88.45 29.45 2.59
CA ALA A 169 -89.90 29.46 2.37
C ALA A 169 -90.64 28.49 3.32
N GLY A 170 -89.99 27.39 3.71
CA GLY A 170 -90.50 26.39 4.65
C GLY A 170 -90.64 26.89 6.10
N LEU A 171 -90.01 28.01 6.48
CA LEU A 171 -90.15 28.61 7.82
C LEU A 171 -91.53 29.26 8.07
N ASN A 172 -92.51 29.01 7.21
CA ASN A 172 -93.92 29.34 7.43
C ASN A 172 -94.77 28.11 7.80
N LEU A 173 -94.26 26.88 7.64
CA LEU A 173 -94.97 25.65 8.04
C LEU A 173 -95.18 25.63 9.56
N TYR A 174 -96.40 25.35 10.03
CA TYR A 174 -96.81 25.41 11.45
C TYR A 174 -96.66 26.77 12.17
N ARG A 175 -96.34 27.86 11.45
CA ARG A 175 -96.01 29.14 12.07
C ARG A 175 -97.22 29.83 12.72
N ASP A 176 -98.38 29.77 12.07
CA ASP A 176 -99.61 30.36 12.59
C ASP A 176 -100.09 29.62 13.85
N GLU A 177 -99.98 28.28 13.87
CA GLU A 177 -100.26 27.45 15.04
C GLU A 177 -99.34 27.77 16.22
N PHE A 178 -98.04 27.98 15.97
CA PHE A 178 -97.08 28.35 17.01
C PHE A 178 -97.47 29.67 17.71
N TYR A 179 -97.89 30.70 16.97
CA TYR A 179 -98.35 31.95 17.57
C TYR A 179 -99.75 31.83 18.21
N ALA A 180 -100.60 30.93 17.72
CA ALA A 180 -101.93 30.66 18.30
C ALA A 180 -101.88 29.81 19.59
N ALA A 181 -100.78 29.09 19.85
CA ALA A 181 -100.64 28.16 20.97
C ALA A 181 -100.55 28.81 22.37
N GLY A 182 -100.49 30.14 22.48
CA GLY A 182 -100.54 30.84 23.77
C GLY A 182 -99.24 30.82 24.58
N TYR A 183 -98.09 30.62 23.93
CA TYR A 183 -96.77 30.74 24.57
C TYR A 183 -96.51 32.16 25.10
N SER A 184 -95.62 32.29 26.09
CA SER A 184 -95.28 33.60 26.67
C SER A 184 -94.58 34.55 25.68
N ASP A 185 -94.79 35.86 25.86
CA ASP A 185 -94.16 36.91 25.04
C ASP A 185 -92.63 36.77 24.95
N MET A 186 -91.97 36.31 26.02
CA MET A 186 -90.52 36.10 26.05
C MET A 186 -90.09 35.00 25.06
N VAL A 187 -90.81 33.88 25.03
CA VAL A 187 -90.59 32.77 24.09
C VAL A 187 -90.83 33.23 22.66
N VAL A 188 -91.97 33.87 22.40
CA VAL A 188 -92.33 34.36 21.06
C VAL A 188 -91.32 35.38 20.55
N THR A 189 -90.91 36.33 21.40
CA THR A 189 -89.88 37.32 21.08
C THR A 189 -88.53 36.66 20.76
N ARG A 190 -88.12 35.64 21.54
CA ARG A 190 -86.84 34.96 21.29
C ARG A 190 -86.86 34.17 19.99
N VAL A 191 -87.92 33.41 19.72
CA VAL A 191 -88.08 32.66 18.47
C VAL A 191 -88.09 33.60 17.26
N ASN A 192 -88.79 34.73 17.33
CA ASN A 192 -88.74 35.76 16.29
C ASN A 192 -87.32 36.29 16.07
N GLY A 193 -86.58 36.61 17.14
CA GLY A 193 -85.20 37.08 17.03
C GLY A 193 -84.24 36.07 16.41
N GLU A 194 -84.50 34.76 16.53
CA GLU A 194 -83.73 33.73 15.82
C GLU A 194 -84.14 33.62 14.33
N ILE A 195 -85.43 33.80 13.98
CA ILE A 195 -85.89 33.89 12.59
C ILE A 195 -85.28 35.12 11.88
N ASP A 196 -85.17 36.25 12.60
CA ASP A 196 -84.51 37.46 12.10
C ASP A 196 -83.01 37.21 11.81
N LYS A 197 -82.31 36.45 12.66
CA LYS A 197 -80.92 36.04 12.39
C LYS A 197 -80.80 35.14 11.16
N ILE A 198 -81.68 34.16 10.98
CA ILE A 198 -81.69 33.33 9.77
C ILE A 198 -81.87 34.23 8.54
N THR A 199 -82.82 35.16 8.59
CA THR A 199 -83.12 36.09 7.48
C THR A 199 -81.91 36.99 7.16
N ALA A 200 -81.21 37.50 8.18
CA ALA A 200 -79.96 38.24 8.01
C ALA A 200 -78.87 37.36 7.39
N SER A 201 -78.65 36.16 7.92
CA SER A 201 -77.63 35.20 7.45
C SER A 201 -77.83 34.81 5.98
N ILE A 202 -79.08 34.70 5.52
CA ILE A 202 -79.43 34.47 4.11
C ILE A 202 -79.06 35.69 3.24
N GLY A 203 -79.32 36.90 3.73
CA GLY A 203 -78.94 38.14 3.05
C GLY A 203 -77.43 38.33 2.95
N ASP A 204 -76.69 37.88 3.96
CA ASP A 204 -75.24 37.98 4.04
C ASP A 204 -74.57 36.92 3.15
N PHE A 205 -75.04 35.67 3.21
CA PHE A 205 -74.63 34.60 2.30
C PHE A 205 -74.77 34.98 0.81
N LYS A 206 -75.89 35.63 0.44
CA LYS A 206 -76.12 36.11 -0.93
C LYS A 206 -75.12 37.18 -1.37
N ARG A 207 -74.55 37.95 -0.45
CA ARG A 207 -73.48 38.93 -0.70
C ARG A 207 -72.10 38.26 -0.77
N LEU A 208 -71.88 37.24 0.06
CA LEU A 208 -70.61 36.51 0.18
C LEU A 208 -70.32 35.55 -0.99
N LEU A 209 -71.33 34.89 -1.55
CA LEU A 209 -71.15 33.78 -2.50
C LEU A 209 -70.26 34.12 -3.71
N ALA A 210 -70.50 35.27 -4.36
CA ALA A 210 -69.76 35.66 -5.56
C ALA A 210 -68.30 36.07 -5.26
N PRO A 211 -68.02 36.95 -4.28
CA PRO A 211 -66.66 37.21 -3.81
C PRO A 211 -65.89 35.94 -3.40
N LEU A 212 -66.52 35.06 -2.61
CA LEU A 212 -65.86 33.84 -2.11
C LEU A 212 -65.49 32.87 -3.24
N THR A 213 -66.42 32.58 -4.15
CA THR A 213 -66.16 31.67 -5.29
C THR A 213 -65.14 32.25 -6.27
N ALA A 214 -65.11 33.56 -6.47
CA ALA A 214 -64.10 34.23 -7.27
C ALA A 214 -62.70 34.20 -6.61
N ALA A 215 -62.62 34.41 -5.30
CA ALA A 215 -61.36 34.35 -4.55
C ALA A 215 -60.77 32.92 -4.55
N ALA A 216 -61.59 31.90 -4.33
CA ALA A 216 -61.18 30.49 -4.38
C ALA A 216 -60.65 30.11 -5.78
N ALA A 217 -61.40 30.43 -6.84
CA ALA A 217 -60.96 30.17 -8.21
C ALA A 217 -59.67 30.94 -8.60
N GLY A 218 -59.50 32.15 -8.07
CA GLY A 218 -58.27 32.94 -8.22
C GLY A 218 -57.07 32.27 -7.57
N LEU A 219 -57.21 31.78 -6.33
CA LEU A 219 -56.16 31.06 -5.62
C LEU A 219 -55.78 29.76 -6.36
N GLU A 220 -56.76 28.98 -6.80
CA GLU A 220 -56.53 27.77 -7.60
C GLU A 220 -55.73 28.07 -8.87
N GLN A 221 -56.09 29.14 -9.59
CA GLN A 221 -55.34 29.54 -10.79
C GLN A 221 -53.89 29.89 -10.48
N GLN A 222 -53.63 30.67 -9.42
CA GLN A 222 -52.28 31.03 -9.01
C GLN A 222 -51.47 29.80 -8.59
N SER A 223 -52.08 28.83 -7.89
CA SER A 223 -51.36 27.66 -7.39
C SER A 223 -50.81 26.78 -8.51
N THR A 224 -51.50 26.68 -9.66
CA THR A 224 -51.00 25.92 -10.83
C THR A 224 -49.71 26.49 -11.42
N GLN A 225 -49.42 27.77 -11.20
CA GLN A 225 -48.23 28.47 -11.71
C GLN A 225 -47.18 28.69 -10.61
N ALA A 226 -47.57 28.53 -9.34
CA ALA A 226 -46.69 28.63 -8.20
C ALA A 226 -45.84 27.35 -8.06
N ALA A 227 -44.54 27.54 -8.17
CA ALA A 227 -43.52 26.61 -7.72
C ALA A 227 -42.38 27.45 -7.11
N GLY A 228 -41.86 26.99 -5.98
CA GLY A 228 -40.66 27.55 -5.37
C GLY A 228 -40.74 29.03 -4.96
N ALA A 229 -39.57 29.62 -4.74
CA ALA A 229 -39.39 30.98 -4.21
C ALA A 229 -40.00 32.08 -5.09
N GLY A 230 -40.18 31.84 -6.39
CA GLY A 230 -40.83 32.79 -7.30
C GLY A 230 -42.35 32.83 -7.20
N GLY A 231 -43.00 31.74 -6.78
CA GLY A 231 -44.47 31.60 -6.79
C GLY A 231 -45.19 32.07 -5.54
N ILE A 232 -44.54 31.98 -4.37
CA ILE A 232 -45.22 32.07 -3.07
C ILE A 232 -45.94 33.40 -2.82
N GLY A 233 -45.34 34.53 -3.21
CA GLY A 233 -45.92 35.86 -2.96
C GLY A 233 -47.27 36.07 -3.65
N ALA A 234 -47.51 35.45 -4.81
CA ALA A 234 -48.82 35.52 -5.49
C ALA A 234 -49.89 34.72 -4.74
N LEU A 235 -49.51 33.59 -4.13
CA LEU A 235 -50.40 32.77 -3.32
C LEU A 235 -50.74 33.42 -1.98
N GLN A 236 -49.75 33.95 -1.25
CA GLN A 236 -49.99 34.67 0.01
C GLN A 236 -50.99 35.83 -0.18
N ASN A 237 -50.81 36.64 -1.24
CA ASN A 237 -51.73 37.72 -1.58
C ASN A 237 -53.14 37.23 -1.94
N SER A 238 -53.26 36.08 -2.61
CA SER A 238 -54.55 35.48 -2.97
C SER A 238 -55.26 34.86 -1.77
N TYR A 239 -54.50 34.21 -0.87
CA TYR A 239 -55.03 33.60 0.35
C TYR A 239 -55.49 34.67 1.35
N ALA A 240 -54.75 35.78 1.49
CA ALA A 240 -55.15 36.92 2.33
C ALA A 240 -56.48 37.59 1.91
N VAL A 241 -56.94 37.36 0.66
CA VAL A 241 -58.28 37.76 0.21
C VAL A 241 -59.33 36.67 0.48
N LEU A 242 -58.95 35.39 0.38
CA LEU A 242 -59.84 34.25 0.57
C LEU A 242 -60.18 34.00 2.05
N GLU A 243 -59.19 34.01 2.93
CA GLU A 243 -59.33 33.68 4.36
C GLU A 243 -60.47 34.44 5.07
N PRO A 244 -60.56 35.78 5.01
CA PRO A 244 -61.67 36.50 5.66
C PRO A 244 -63.05 36.12 5.11
N LEU A 245 -63.16 35.74 3.83
CA LEU A 245 -64.41 35.31 3.20
C LEU A 245 -64.80 33.88 3.66
N LEU A 246 -63.82 33.02 3.90
CA LEU A 246 -64.04 31.70 4.53
C LEU A 246 -64.47 31.86 5.99
N LEU A 247 -63.85 32.77 6.75
CA LEU A 247 -64.26 33.08 8.12
C LEU A 247 -65.68 33.64 8.19
N GLU A 248 -66.08 34.50 7.24
CA GLU A 248 -67.47 34.99 7.12
C GLU A 248 -68.46 33.83 6.84
N LEU A 249 -68.11 32.89 5.93
CA LEU A 249 -68.93 31.70 5.68
C LEU A 249 -69.07 30.82 6.94
N MET A 250 -67.99 30.70 7.73
CA MET A 250 -67.98 29.94 8.98
C MET A 250 -68.86 30.58 10.06
N ASP A 251 -68.86 31.90 10.19
CA ASP A 251 -69.70 32.63 11.14
C ASP A 251 -71.20 32.50 10.79
N LEU A 252 -71.55 32.63 9.51
CA LEU A 252 -72.91 32.40 9.00
C LEU A 252 -73.38 30.96 9.28
N ARG A 253 -72.52 29.98 9.03
CA ARG A 253 -72.76 28.56 9.33
C ARG A 253 -72.99 28.34 10.83
N ASN A 254 -72.09 28.83 11.69
CA ASN A 254 -72.17 28.64 13.13
C ASN A 254 -73.41 29.37 13.72
N THR A 255 -73.79 30.52 13.18
CA THR A 255 -75.04 31.22 13.52
C THR A 255 -76.27 30.35 13.23
N LEU A 256 -76.36 29.75 12.03
CA LEU A 256 -77.45 28.83 11.68
C LEU A 256 -77.48 27.59 12.58
N ALA A 257 -76.31 27.00 12.87
CA ALA A 257 -76.21 25.86 13.78
C ALA A 257 -76.69 26.20 15.20
N GLY A 258 -76.30 27.36 15.74
CA GLY A 258 -76.74 27.85 17.05
C GLY A 258 -78.24 28.14 17.12
N THR A 259 -78.83 28.68 16.05
CA THR A 259 -80.29 28.85 15.94
C THR A 259 -81.03 27.50 15.90
N ALA A 260 -80.52 26.50 15.16
CA ALA A 260 -81.12 25.16 15.14
C ALA A 260 -81.02 24.43 16.49
N ASP A 261 -79.87 24.54 17.18
CA ASP A 261 -79.70 24.03 18.54
C ASP A 261 -80.68 24.70 19.52
N TYR A 262 -80.86 26.02 19.43
CA TYR A 262 -81.88 26.73 20.21
C TYR A 262 -83.29 26.22 19.94
N PHE A 263 -83.70 26.06 18.68
CA PHE A 263 -85.04 25.51 18.34
C PHE A 263 -85.21 24.08 18.86
N SER A 264 -84.22 23.21 18.72
CA SER A 264 -84.26 21.84 19.22
C SER A 264 -84.36 21.77 20.75
N ARG A 265 -83.58 22.59 21.48
CA ARG A 265 -83.67 22.68 22.95
C ARG A 265 -85.00 23.26 23.41
N GLN A 266 -85.48 24.31 22.75
CA GLN A 266 -86.74 24.96 23.10
C GLN A 266 -87.95 24.03 22.86
N LEU A 267 -87.89 23.19 21.82
CA LEU A 267 -88.86 22.12 21.59
C LEU A 267 -88.83 21.07 22.71
N ALA A 268 -87.64 20.59 23.10
CA ALA A 268 -87.50 19.61 24.18
C ALA A 268 -88.11 20.13 25.50
N VAL A 269 -87.88 21.42 25.85
CA VAL A 269 -88.51 22.07 27.01
C VAL A 269 -90.04 22.10 26.92
N PHE A 270 -90.63 22.27 25.73
CA PHE A 270 -92.08 22.18 25.58
C PHE A 270 -92.60 20.75 25.73
N GLN A 271 -91.86 19.76 25.25
CA GLN A 271 -92.20 18.34 25.38
C GLN A 271 -92.17 17.83 26.83
N GLU A 272 -91.37 18.46 27.71
CA GLU A 272 -91.44 18.24 29.15
C GLU A 272 -92.77 18.73 29.76
N SER A 273 -93.35 19.81 29.21
CA SER A 273 -94.61 20.41 29.69
C SER A 273 -95.87 19.84 29.04
N ASP A 274 -95.77 19.34 27.81
CA ASP A 274 -96.82 18.68 27.05
C ASP A 274 -96.25 17.46 26.32
N SER A 275 -96.45 16.28 26.90
CA SER A 275 -95.99 15.01 26.33
C SER A 275 -96.79 14.56 25.10
N THR A 276 -97.82 15.30 24.69
CA THR A 276 -98.56 15.08 23.43
C THR A 276 -98.04 15.95 22.28
N LEU A 277 -97.14 16.90 22.55
CA LEU A 277 -96.48 17.73 21.54
C LEU A 277 -95.42 16.93 20.77
N GLY A 278 -95.86 16.19 19.75
CA GLY A 278 -94.97 15.46 18.85
C GLY A 278 -94.12 16.35 17.92
N ASP A 279 -93.40 15.70 17.01
CA ASP A 279 -92.57 16.35 15.97
C ASP A 279 -93.35 17.29 15.01
N ALA A 280 -94.68 17.30 15.11
CA ALA A 280 -95.64 18.08 14.33
C ALA A 280 -95.71 19.55 14.78
N SER A 281 -94.57 20.25 14.83
CA SER A 281 -94.48 21.61 15.36
C SER A 281 -93.53 22.50 14.56
N PHE A 282 -93.73 23.82 14.66
CA PHE A 282 -92.90 24.84 14.00
C PHE A 282 -91.41 24.66 14.30
N LEU A 283 -91.03 24.49 15.58
CA LEU A 283 -89.62 24.37 15.98
C LEU A 283 -88.96 23.11 15.43
N SER A 284 -89.70 21.99 15.38
CA SER A 284 -89.22 20.72 14.77
C SER A 284 -88.96 20.90 13.28
N PHE A 285 -89.92 21.49 12.55
CA PHE A 285 -89.83 21.70 11.10
C PHE A 285 -88.76 22.73 10.75
N ALA A 286 -88.67 23.84 11.50
CA ALA A 286 -87.62 24.84 11.33
C ALA A 286 -86.22 24.26 11.59
N SER A 287 -86.05 23.48 12.65
CA SER A 287 -84.77 22.79 12.93
C SER A 287 -84.38 21.82 11.80
N ARG A 288 -85.33 21.03 11.27
CA ARG A 288 -85.11 20.14 10.10
C ARG A 288 -84.77 20.89 8.81
N LEU A 289 -85.37 22.06 8.56
CA LEU A 289 -85.04 22.89 7.40
C LEU A 289 -83.64 23.51 7.49
N ILE A 290 -83.19 23.84 8.70
CA ILE A 290 -81.84 24.37 8.93
C ILE A 290 -80.79 23.26 8.85
N LEU A 291 -80.98 22.15 9.59
CA LEU A 291 -79.99 21.07 9.70
C LEU A 291 -80.01 20.06 8.54
N GLY A 292 -81.12 19.96 7.82
CA GLY A 292 -81.40 18.86 6.88
C GLY A 292 -81.97 17.60 7.58
N PRO A 293 -82.43 16.60 6.82
CA PRO A 293 -82.84 15.31 7.37
C PRO A 293 -81.65 14.53 7.95
N SER A 294 -81.80 13.97 9.13
CA SER A 294 -80.78 13.08 9.74
C SER A 294 -80.53 11.77 8.97
N SER A 295 -81.40 11.44 8.02
CA SER A 295 -81.31 10.28 7.12
C SER A 295 -80.81 10.61 5.71
N ALA A 296 -80.40 11.85 5.44
CA ALA A 296 -79.92 12.26 4.12
C ALA A 296 -78.54 11.63 3.80
N SER A 297 -78.33 11.24 2.54
CA SER A 297 -77.04 10.69 2.08
C SER A 297 -76.01 11.76 1.67
N SER A 298 -76.39 13.03 1.72
CA SER A 298 -75.59 14.21 1.38
C SER A 298 -75.98 15.34 2.35
N PRO A 299 -75.12 16.35 2.61
CA PRO A 299 -75.52 17.52 3.37
C PRO A 299 -76.70 18.25 2.70
N GLU A 300 -77.77 18.47 3.45
CA GLU A 300 -79.01 19.12 3.00
C GLU A 300 -79.43 20.25 3.97
N GLY A 301 -80.48 20.99 3.60
CA GLY A 301 -80.95 22.12 4.39
C GLY A 301 -80.06 23.36 4.26
N MET A 302 -80.33 24.37 5.10
CA MET A 302 -79.54 25.60 5.12
C MET A 302 -78.07 25.34 5.50
N MET A 303 -77.83 24.43 6.44
CA MET A 303 -76.49 23.98 6.83
C MET A 303 -75.80 23.22 5.71
N GLY A 304 -76.48 22.28 5.04
CA GLY A 304 -75.94 21.57 3.87
C GLY A 304 -75.54 22.50 2.74
N THR A 305 -76.27 23.62 2.58
CA THR A 305 -75.91 24.70 1.65
C THR A 305 -74.53 25.31 1.96
N MET A 306 -74.25 25.58 3.24
CA MET A 306 -72.95 26.11 3.68
C MET A 306 -71.85 25.06 3.58
N GLU A 307 -72.13 23.82 3.97
CA GLU A 307 -71.18 22.69 3.95
C GLU A 307 -70.71 22.35 2.52
N LEU A 308 -71.63 22.27 1.56
CA LEU A 308 -71.30 22.02 0.16
C LEU A 308 -70.57 23.19 -0.49
N LEU A 309 -70.86 24.44 -0.10
CA LEU A 309 -70.08 25.59 -0.55
C LEU A 309 -68.66 25.59 0.04
N TRP A 310 -68.51 25.27 1.33
CA TRP A 310 -67.20 25.14 1.97
C TRP A 310 -66.35 24.06 1.29
N GLY A 311 -66.90 22.87 1.06
CA GLY A 311 -66.21 21.79 0.35
C GLY A 311 -65.75 22.21 -1.05
N ASN A 312 -66.58 22.95 -1.79
CA ASN A 312 -66.26 23.45 -3.13
C ASN A 312 -65.38 24.73 -3.15
N THR A 313 -65.08 25.34 -2.00
CA THR A 313 -64.25 26.57 -1.92
C THR A 313 -63.00 26.31 -1.09
N ALA A 314 -63.12 26.15 0.22
CA ALA A 314 -62.02 25.78 1.11
C ALA A 314 -61.41 24.42 0.73
N GLY A 315 -62.23 23.41 0.44
CA GLY A 315 -61.74 22.07 0.10
C GLY A 315 -60.86 22.04 -1.16
N ARG A 316 -61.31 22.70 -2.23
CA ARG A 316 -60.51 22.84 -3.47
C ARG A 316 -59.30 23.75 -3.28
N SER A 317 -59.45 24.86 -2.55
CA SER A 317 -58.34 25.76 -2.21
C SER A 317 -57.24 25.04 -1.43
N LYS A 318 -57.63 24.17 -0.48
CA LYS A 318 -56.71 23.28 0.24
C LYS A 318 -55.94 22.38 -0.71
N THR A 319 -56.63 21.61 -1.55
CA THR A 319 -55.99 20.73 -2.54
C THR A 319 -55.06 21.49 -3.49
N ALA A 320 -55.45 22.72 -3.88
CA ALA A 320 -54.66 23.57 -4.75
C ALA A 320 -53.38 24.11 -4.09
N LEU A 321 -53.44 24.49 -2.81
CA LEU A 321 -52.27 24.89 -2.01
C LEU A 321 -51.36 23.69 -1.72
N ALA A 322 -51.93 22.56 -1.30
CA ALA A 322 -51.25 21.29 -1.06
C ALA A 322 -50.40 20.86 -2.27
N ALA A 323 -50.99 20.88 -3.47
CA ALA A 323 -50.28 20.55 -4.70
C ALA A 323 -49.16 21.55 -5.06
N ALA A 324 -49.23 22.80 -4.58
CA ALA A 324 -48.16 23.79 -4.78
C ALA A 324 -47.02 23.63 -3.77
N ALA A 325 -47.35 23.29 -2.51
CA ALA A 325 -46.37 22.90 -1.49
C ALA A 325 -45.58 21.65 -1.93
N ASP A 326 -46.27 20.62 -2.41
CA ASP A 326 -45.65 19.38 -2.92
C ASP A 326 -44.67 19.67 -4.07
N ARG A 327 -45.06 20.48 -5.07
CA ARG A 327 -44.15 20.91 -6.13
C ARG A 327 -42.95 21.71 -5.61
N SER A 328 -43.15 22.56 -4.61
CA SER A 328 -42.06 23.33 -4.00
C SER A 328 -41.08 22.42 -3.25
N TYR A 329 -41.59 21.36 -2.63
CA TYR A 329 -40.78 20.37 -1.92
C TYR A 329 -39.97 19.49 -2.88
N GLU A 330 -40.60 18.96 -3.92
CA GLU A 330 -39.92 18.21 -4.98
C GLU A 330 -38.77 19.04 -5.61
N SER A 331 -39.04 20.32 -5.91
CA SER A 331 -38.03 21.24 -6.45
C SER A 331 -36.88 21.51 -5.46
N ALA A 332 -37.17 21.67 -4.16
CA ALA A 332 -36.15 21.88 -3.14
C ALA A 332 -35.25 20.64 -2.96
N LEU A 333 -35.85 19.45 -2.96
CA LEU A 333 -35.13 18.18 -2.94
C LEU A 333 -34.25 18.00 -4.19
N GLU A 334 -34.78 18.24 -5.40
CA GLU A 334 -34.03 18.07 -6.65
C GLU A 334 -32.79 18.98 -6.68
N MET A 335 -32.94 20.27 -6.35
CA MET A 335 -31.81 21.19 -6.25
C MET A 335 -30.80 20.77 -5.18
N SER A 336 -31.28 20.27 -4.03
CA SER A 336 -30.42 19.81 -2.95
C SER A 336 -29.59 18.58 -3.36
N LEU A 337 -30.23 17.58 -3.97
CA LEU A 337 -29.59 16.36 -4.46
C LEU A 337 -28.66 16.63 -5.66
N GLY A 338 -28.95 17.67 -6.45
CA GLY A 338 -28.10 18.17 -7.53
C GLY A 338 -26.91 19.03 -7.08
N GLY A 339 -26.69 19.21 -5.77
CA GLY A 339 -25.59 20.03 -5.23
C GLY A 339 -25.78 21.54 -5.39
N GLN A 340 -26.98 22.00 -5.75
CA GLN A 340 -27.31 23.42 -5.98
C GLN A 340 -27.68 24.11 -4.66
N TYR A 341 -26.82 23.95 -3.66
CA TYR A 341 -27.07 24.22 -2.23
C TYR A 341 -27.60 25.62 -1.89
N VAL A 342 -27.16 26.66 -2.61
CA VAL A 342 -27.66 28.03 -2.42
C VAL A 342 -29.10 28.18 -2.93
N GLN A 343 -29.45 27.49 -4.02
CA GLN A 343 -30.79 27.52 -4.61
C GLN A 343 -31.74 26.65 -3.78
N ALA A 344 -31.31 25.43 -3.43
CA ALA A 344 -32.05 24.54 -2.52
C ALA A 344 -32.43 25.21 -1.20
N SER A 345 -31.51 25.96 -0.57
CA SER A 345 -31.79 26.70 0.67
C SER A 345 -32.85 27.80 0.49
N ALA A 346 -32.87 28.47 -0.68
CA ALA A 346 -33.92 29.42 -1.03
C ALA A 346 -35.28 28.73 -1.25
N GLU A 347 -35.29 27.57 -1.90
CA GLU A 347 -36.52 26.79 -2.12
C GLU A 347 -37.09 26.20 -0.82
N PHE A 348 -36.24 25.70 0.09
CA PHE A 348 -36.69 25.29 1.42
C PHE A 348 -37.23 26.48 2.23
N ASN A 349 -36.66 27.68 2.12
CA ASN A 349 -37.24 28.87 2.76
C ASN A 349 -38.62 29.22 2.18
N ALA A 350 -38.84 29.01 0.88
CA ALA A 350 -40.14 29.20 0.26
C ALA A 350 -41.15 28.13 0.71
N LEU A 351 -40.72 26.88 0.85
CA LEU A 351 -41.56 25.75 1.28
C LEU A 351 -42.22 26.01 2.65
N LEU A 352 -41.49 26.58 3.63
CA LEU A 352 -42.05 26.99 4.93
C LEU A 352 -43.35 27.81 4.78
N GLU A 353 -43.37 28.72 3.81
CA GLU A 353 -44.49 29.62 3.55
C GLU A 353 -45.63 28.92 2.78
N TYR A 354 -45.32 27.99 1.87
CA TYR A 354 -46.34 27.14 1.23
C TYR A 354 -47.02 26.24 2.27
N ASP A 355 -46.23 25.54 3.10
CA ASP A 355 -46.72 24.66 4.15
C ASP A 355 -47.57 25.43 5.18
N ALA A 356 -47.16 26.66 5.53
CA ALA A 356 -47.93 27.54 6.39
C ALA A 356 -49.33 27.85 5.84
N LEU A 357 -49.47 28.16 4.54
CA LEU A 357 -50.77 28.41 3.91
C LEU A 357 -51.66 27.15 3.93
N VAL A 358 -51.08 25.96 3.72
CA VAL A 358 -51.82 24.69 3.78
C VAL A 358 -52.28 24.38 5.21
N MET A 359 -51.40 24.56 6.20
CA MET A 359 -51.73 24.38 7.61
C MET A 359 -52.80 25.37 8.10
N GLN A 360 -52.72 26.64 7.67
CA GLN A 360 -53.74 27.66 7.97
C GLN A 360 -55.13 27.22 7.49
N ILE A 361 -55.29 26.87 6.20
CA ILE A 361 -56.61 26.50 5.67
C ILE A 361 -57.14 25.18 6.25
N LEU A 362 -56.26 24.21 6.56
CA LEU A 362 -56.60 22.97 7.28
C LEU A 362 -57.11 23.25 8.71
N SER A 363 -56.56 24.24 9.39
CA SER A 363 -56.93 24.60 10.77
C SER A 363 -58.31 25.26 10.86
N LEU A 364 -58.79 25.90 9.79
CA LEU A 364 -60.10 26.59 9.78
C LEU A 364 -61.28 25.64 10.04
N ASP A 365 -61.17 24.36 9.65
CA ASP A 365 -62.20 23.35 9.97
C ASP A 365 -62.37 23.13 11.50
N SER A 366 -61.39 23.48 12.33
CA SER A 366 -61.50 23.40 13.79
C SER A 366 -62.39 24.50 14.42
N LEU A 367 -62.74 25.52 13.63
CA LEU A 367 -63.62 26.64 14.03
C LEU A 367 -65.12 26.32 13.85
N ARG A 368 -65.45 25.14 13.31
CA ARG A 368 -66.83 24.67 13.15
C ARG A 368 -67.46 24.36 14.50
N GLU A 369 -68.58 25.01 14.81
CA GLU A 369 -69.43 24.64 15.92
C GLU A 369 -70.52 23.66 15.44
N SER A 370 -70.74 22.57 16.17
CA SER A 370 -71.70 21.53 15.81
C SER A 370 -72.23 20.78 17.02
N VAL A 371 -73.46 20.27 16.91
CA VAL A 371 -74.13 19.47 17.95
C VAL A 371 -73.35 18.18 18.28
N GLN A 372 -72.61 17.65 17.31
CA GLN A 372 -71.52 16.70 17.53
C GLN A 372 -70.21 17.44 17.25
N VAL A 373 -69.50 17.88 18.29
CA VAL A 373 -68.20 18.55 18.14
C VAL A 373 -67.22 17.56 17.49
N PRO A 374 -66.59 17.90 16.35
CA PRO A 374 -65.60 17.02 15.76
C PRO A 374 -64.45 16.79 16.75
N GLU A 375 -63.94 15.57 16.82
CA GLU A 375 -62.77 15.28 17.64
C GLU A 375 -61.59 16.13 17.16
N THR A 376 -60.98 16.91 18.08
CA THR A 376 -59.89 17.83 17.75
C THR A 376 -58.67 17.56 18.61
N ILE A 377 -57.50 17.65 17.99
CA ILE A 377 -56.19 17.43 18.60
C ILE A 377 -55.43 18.75 18.64
N PHE A 378 -54.55 18.89 19.62
CA PHE A 378 -53.62 20.00 19.72
C PHE A 378 -52.23 19.55 19.24
N ILE A 379 -51.80 20.06 18.10
CA ILE A 379 -50.46 19.83 17.53
C ILE A 379 -49.67 21.10 17.83
N ASP A 380 -48.76 21.01 18.81
CA ASP A 380 -47.94 22.12 19.33
C ASP A 380 -48.71 23.44 19.56
N GLY A 381 -49.94 23.30 20.09
CA GLY A 381 -50.84 24.41 20.44
C GLY A 381 -51.87 24.79 19.37
N VAL A 382 -51.72 24.31 18.12
CA VAL A 382 -52.70 24.51 17.05
C VAL A 382 -53.80 23.45 17.15
N ARG A 383 -55.07 23.87 17.09
CA ARG A 383 -56.23 22.97 17.10
C ARG A 383 -56.54 22.49 15.68
N VAL A 384 -56.59 21.18 15.48
CA VAL A 384 -56.88 20.54 14.18
C VAL A 384 -57.94 19.45 14.37
N THR A 385 -58.81 19.24 13.39
CA THR A 385 -59.78 18.13 13.43
C THR A 385 -59.10 16.79 13.15
N ALA A 386 -59.51 15.71 13.81
CA ALA A 386 -58.89 14.38 13.65
C ALA A 386 -58.84 13.91 12.18
N ALA A 387 -59.84 14.27 11.38
CA ALA A 387 -59.88 13.99 9.94
C ALA A 387 -58.81 14.75 9.12
N ASN A 388 -58.45 15.97 9.53
CA ASN A 388 -57.43 16.78 8.87
C ASN A 388 -56.01 16.53 9.45
N THR A 389 -55.89 15.89 10.62
CA THR A 389 -54.60 15.64 11.29
C THR A 389 -53.54 14.97 10.40
N PRO A 390 -53.81 13.93 9.59
CA PRO A 390 -52.77 13.31 8.76
C PRO A 390 -52.22 14.25 7.69
N GLU A 391 -53.09 15.01 7.03
CA GLU A 391 -52.70 15.97 6.00
C GLU A 391 -51.98 17.18 6.62
N TYR A 392 -52.43 17.66 7.79
CA TYR A 392 -51.73 18.70 8.55
C TYR A 392 -50.34 18.25 8.97
N LEU A 393 -50.20 17.04 9.53
CA LEU A 393 -48.92 16.52 9.98
C LEU A 393 -47.92 16.29 8.84
N LYS A 394 -48.37 16.03 7.61
CA LYS A 394 -47.50 16.00 6.43
C LYS A 394 -46.76 17.34 6.26
N TYR A 395 -47.50 18.42 6.04
CA TYR A 395 -46.91 19.76 5.81
C TYR A 395 -46.25 20.34 7.06
N TYR A 396 -46.77 20.03 8.26
CA TYR A 396 -46.10 20.37 9.51
C TYR A 396 -44.71 19.72 9.62
N SER A 397 -44.60 18.43 9.29
CA SER A 397 -43.31 17.71 9.31
C SER A 397 -42.36 18.20 8.21
N MET A 398 -42.88 18.55 7.03
CA MET A 398 -42.09 19.13 5.95
C MET A 398 -41.50 20.48 6.37
N ALA A 399 -42.33 21.40 6.89
CA ALA A 399 -41.91 22.70 7.40
C ALA A 399 -40.90 22.56 8.55
N GLU A 400 -41.16 21.66 9.49
CA GLU A 400 -40.30 21.43 10.64
C GLU A 400 -38.94 20.84 10.26
N LEU A 401 -38.86 19.92 9.28
CA LEU A 401 -37.61 19.25 8.92
C LEU A 401 -36.62 20.13 8.12
N ILE A 402 -37.00 21.35 7.74
CA ILE A 402 -36.16 22.24 6.93
C ILE A 402 -34.81 22.63 7.54
N PRO A 403 -34.66 22.86 8.86
CA PRO A 403 -33.35 23.00 9.50
C PRO A 403 -32.49 21.73 9.33
N TRP A 404 -33.06 20.53 9.52
CA TRP A 404 -32.34 19.27 9.33
C TRP A 404 -31.95 19.03 7.85
N PHE A 405 -32.78 19.45 6.88
CA PHE A 405 -32.40 19.45 5.46
C PHE A 405 -31.21 20.37 5.17
N LYS A 406 -31.04 21.47 5.92
CA LYS A 406 -29.86 22.35 5.83
C LYS A 406 -28.67 21.79 6.59
N ASP A 407 -28.86 21.19 7.76
CA ASP A 407 -27.79 20.58 8.55
C ASP A 407 -27.14 19.39 7.81
N VAL A 408 -27.94 18.55 7.15
CA VAL A 408 -27.42 17.45 6.31
C VAL A 408 -26.74 17.97 5.04
N GLN A 409 -27.22 19.08 4.48
CA GLN A 409 -26.60 19.76 3.35
C GLN A 409 -25.22 20.35 3.74
N ASP A 410 -25.12 21.02 4.89
CA ASP A 410 -23.85 21.50 5.42
C ASP A 410 -22.90 20.35 5.77
N ALA A 411 -23.43 19.20 6.20
CA ALA A 411 -22.65 17.98 6.38
C ALA A 411 -22.12 17.40 5.06
N GLU A 412 -22.92 17.39 3.98
CA GLU A 412 -22.47 17.01 2.63
C GLU A 412 -21.33 17.92 2.14
N ILE A 413 -21.43 19.23 2.37
CA ILE A 413 -20.37 20.19 2.02
C ILE A 413 -19.09 19.89 2.83
N ARG A 414 -19.20 19.68 4.15
CA ARG A 414 -18.05 19.33 5.00
C ARG A 414 -17.39 18.02 4.57
N PHE A 415 -18.18 17.01 4.22
CA PHE A 415 -17.67 15.73 3.70
C PHE A 415 -16.90 15.93 2.39
N ALA A 416 -17.48 16.65 1.42
CA ALA A 416 -16.84 16.89 0.13
C ALA A 416 -15.52 17.67 0.24
N VAL A 417 -15.39 18.58 1.21
CA VAL A 417 -14.12 19.27 1.52
C VAL A 417 -13.10 18.28 2.10
N LEU A 418 -13.48 17.48 3.10
CA LEU A 418 -12.60 16.49 3.72
C LEU A 418 -12.08 15.44 2.70
N ASP A 419 -12.98 14.95 1.84
CA ASP A 419 -12.64 13.97 0.78
C ASP A 419 -11.69 14.58 -0.27
N ALA A 420 -11.90 15.83 -0.65
CA ALA A 420 -11.00 16.57 -1.55
C ALA A 420 -9.61 16.83 -0.92
N GLU A 421 -9.55 17.24 0.35
CA GLU A 421 -8.30 17.46 1.09
C GLU A 421 -7.50 16.17 1.24
N ALA A 422 -8.18 15.04 1.49
CA ALA A 422 -7.56 13.72 1.54
C ALA A 422 -6.99 13.29 0.18
N ALA A 423 -7.76 13.48 -0.90
CA ALA A 423 -7.33 13.13 -2.25
C ALA A 423 -6.15 13.98 -2.76
N GLU A 424 -6.17 15.30 -2.52
CA GLU A 424 -5.06 16.20 -2.87
C GLU A 424 -3.79 15.83 -2.08
N SER A 425 -3.92 15.62 -0.77
CA SER A 425 -2.79 15.27 0.10
C SER A 425 -2.15 13.93 -0.31
N PHE A 426 -2.96 12.93 -0.67
CA PHE A 426 -2.47 11.65 -1.19
C PHE A 426 -1.72 11.81 -2.53
N SER A 427 -2.25 12.59 -3.47
CA SER A 427 -1.59 12.84 -4.77
C SER A 427 -0.28 13.61 -4.64
N LEU A 428 -0.22 14.59 -3.72
CA LEU A 428 1.01 15.29 -3.37
C LEU A 428 2.02 14.34 -2.72
N TRP A 429 1.60 13.39 -1.88
CA TRP A 429 2.50 12.39 -1.31
C TRP A 429 3.11 11.50 -2.41
N GLU A 430 2.29 10.92 -3.29
CA GLU A 430 2.70 10.01 -4.36
C GLU A 430 3.76 10.64 -5.30
N THR A 431 3.70 11.96 -5.50
CA THR A 431 4.59 12.71 -6.38
C THR A 431 5.82 13.34 -5.69
N SER A 432 5.81 13.49 -4.37
CA SER A 432 6.84 14.25 -3.62
C SER A 432 8.01 13.40 -3.08
N GLY A 433 7.92 12.07 -3.12
CA GLY A 433 8.96 11.18 -2.60
C GLY A 433 9.13 11.22 -1.08
N THR A 434 8.09 11.66 -0.36
CA THR A 434 8.10 11.76 1.11
C THR A 434 8.08 10.38 1.76
N THR A 435 8.66 10.22 2.97
CA THR A 435 8.83 8.90 3.61
C THR A 435 7.50 8.19 3.88
N VAL A 436 7.49 6.86 3.75
CA VAL A 436 6.33 6.00 4.07
C VAL A 436 5.77 6.26 5.48
N TYR A 437 6.62 6.57 6.45
CA TYR A 437 6.20 6.94 7.80
C TYR A 437 5.27 8.16 7.80
N SER A 438 5.65 9.23 7.10
CA SER A 438 4.83 10.46 7.01
C SER A 438 3.49 10.22 6.31
N ALA A 439 3.48 9.38 5.27
CA ALA A 439 2.29 8.94 4.56
C ALA A 439 1.31 8.20 5.48
N SER A 440 1.82 7.20 6.21
CA SER A 440 1.02 6.42 7.15
C SER A 440 0.47 7.27 8.30
N VAL A 441 1.21 8.29 8.76
CA VAL A 441 0.71 9.27 9.75
C VAL A 441 -0.41 10.14 9.17
N MET A 442 -0.26 10.62 7.94
CA MET A 442 -1.26 11.43 7.23
C MET A 442 -2.56 10.65 6.99
N GLU A 443 -2.47 9.44 6.44
CA GLU A 443 -3.64 8.55 6.26
C GLU A 443 -4.33 8.27 7.59
N ASN A 444 -3.58 7.94 8.66
CA ASN A 444 -4.19 7.77 9.99
C ASN A 444 -4.89 9.05 10.50
N SER A 445 -4.41 10.24 10.14
CA SER A 445 -5.08 11.50 10.48
C SER A 445 -6.43 11.64 9.76
N PHE A 446 -6.47 11.42 8.44
CA PHE A 446 -7.73 11.45 7.68
C PHE A 446 -8.71 10.38 8.16
N ARG A 447 -8.21 9.20 8.53
CA ARG A 447 -9.01 8.12 9.12
C ARG A 447 -9.73 8.58 10.39
N GLN A 448 -9.03 9.29 11.28
CA GLN A 448 -9.67 9.89 12.46
C GLN A 448 -10.69 10.97 12.05
N SER A 449 -10.39 11.83 11.07
CA SER A 449 -11.33 12.85 10.60
C SER A 449 -12.62 12.26 10.02
N TYR A 450 -12.58 11.12 9.32
CA TYR A 450 -13.79 10.42 8.86
C TYR A 450 -14.61 9.83 10.04
N LEU A 451 -13.95 9.25 11.05
CA LEU A 451 -14.62 8.77 12.26
C LEU A 451 -15.24 9.92 13.07
N GLU A 452 -14.53 11.05 13.23
CA GLU A 452 -15.05 12.26 13.87
C GLU A 452 -16.23 12.84 13.08
N PHE A 453 -16.17 12.83 11.75
CA PHE A 453 -17.27 13.23 10.88
C PHE A 453 -18.49 12.32 11.06
N GLU A 454 -18.33 11.00 11.03
CA GLU A 454 -19.43 10.04 11.27
C GLU A 454 -20.10 10.29 12.63
N ASN A 455 -19.31 10.36 13.70
CA ASN A 455 -19.80 10.62 15.06
C ASN A 455 -20.51 11.99 15.17
N SER A 456 -20.15 12.97 14.35
CA SER A 456 -20.83 14.28 14.33
C SER A 456 -22.27 14.23 13.80
N LEU A 457 -22.67 13.15 13.11
CA LEU A 457 -24.02 12.99 12.54
C LEU A 457 -25.00 12.30 13.52
N GLU A 458 -24.49 11.54 14.50
CA GLU A 458 -25.33 10.78 15.46
C GLU A 458 -26.36 11.65 16.21
N PRO A 459 -26.03 12.87 16.70
CA PRO A 459 -27.02 13.71 17.39
C PRO A 459 -28.18 14.16 16.48
N ALA A 460 -27.91 14.36 15.18
CA ALA A 460 -28.93 14.75 14.22
C ALA A 460 -29.90 13.60 13.94
N PHE A 461 -29.39 12.36 13.77
CA PHE A 461 -30.22 11.16 13.67
C PHE A 461 -31.15 10.99 14.88
N ALA A 462 -30.59 11.08 16.09
CA ALA A 462 -31.36 10.90 17.32
C ALA A 462 -32.48 11.95 17.44
N ALA A 463 -32.24 13.19 17.00
CA ALA A 463 -33.24 14.26 16.96
C ALA A 463 -34.36 13.97 15.95
N VAL A 464 -34.02 13.54 14.72
CA VAL A 464 -35.00 13.19 13.68
C VAL A 464 -35.88 12.01 14.13
N ASP A 465 -35.28 10.93 14.66
CA ASP A 465 -36.03 9.76 15.12
C ASP A 465 -36.92 10.08 16.34
N ALA A 466 -36.46 10.90 17.28
CA ALA A 466 -37.27 11.36 18.41
C ALA A 466 -38.47 12.21 17.95
N ARG A 467 -38.29 13.05 16.92
CA ARG A 467 -39.39 13.86 16.39
C ARG A 467 -40.38 13.03 15.56
N GLN A 468 -39.89 12.07 14.79
CA GLN A 468 -40.70 11.08 14.08
C GLN A 468 -41.64 10.32 15.05
N GLN A 469 -41.14 9.91 16.21
CA GLN A 469 -41.96 9.28 17.26
C GLN A 469 -43.06 10.21 17.80
N THR A 470 -42.78 11.52 17.89
CA THR A 470 -43.77 12.51 18.34
C THR A 470 -44.91 12.67 17.32
N VAL A 471 -44.57 12.75 16.03
CA VAL A 471 -45.55 12.81 14.92
C VAL A 471 -46.41 11.55 14.85
N ALA A 472 -45.81 10.37 15.01
CA ALA A 472 -46.55 9.10 15.13
C ALA A 472 -47.50 9.09 16.34
N GLY A 473 -47.11 9.75 17.45
CA GLY A 473 -47.98 9.98 18.61
C GLY A 473 -49.23 10.80 18.28
N TYR A 474 -49.09 11.88 17.50
CA TYR A 474 -50.25 12.69 17.05
C TYR A 474 -51.15 11.93 16.06
N LEU A 475 -50.58 11.14 15.13
CA LEU A 475 -51.35 10.29 14.22
C LEU A 475 -52.18 9.25 15.00
N SER A 476 -51.59 8.60 16.00
CA SER A 476 -52.27 7.63 16.87
C SER A 476 -53.40 8.28 17.68
N GLN A 477 -53.22 9.51 18.18
CA GLN A 477 -54.29 10.28 18.84
C GLN A 477 -55.46 10.61 17.91
N ALA A 478 -55.24 10.67 16.59
CA ALA A 478 -56.28 10.89 15.57
C ALA A 478 -57.02 9.62 15.12
N GLY A 479 -56.64 8.45 15.64
CA GLY A 479 -57.11 7.18 15.09
C GLY A 479 -56.65 6.94 13.64
N ALA A 480 -55.63 7.68 13.18
CA ALA A 480 -55.07 7.55 11.84
C ALA A 480 -54.00 6.44 11.79
N SER A 481 -53.68 5.99 10.58
CA SER A 481 -52.52 5.13 10.36
C SER A 481 -51.24 5.85 10.82
N PRO A 482 -50.30 5.20 11.51
CA PRO A 482 -49.02 5.79 11.91
C PRO A 482 -48.02 5.87 10.73
N ASP A 483 -48.52 6.02 9.50
CA ASP A 483 -47.70 6.18 8.30
C ASP A 483 -46.99 7.54 8.35
N ILE A 484 -45.69 7.48 8.57
CA ILE A 484 -44.80 8.63 8.75
C ILE A 484 -44.64 9.38 7.41
N PRO A 485 -44.71 10.72 7.39
CA PRO A 485 -44.45 11.52 6.19
C PRO A 485 -43.10 11.21 5.54
N ASP A 486 -43.07 11.12 4.21
CA ASP A 486 -41.88 10.74 3.43
C ASP A 486 -40.67 11.65 3.71
N SER A 487 -40.90 12.90 4.10
CA SER A 487 -39.85 13.86 4.44
C SER A 487 -38.92 13.41 5.57
N PHE A 488 -39.40 12.63 6.54
CA PHE A 488 -38.52 12.00 7.54
C PHE A 488 -37.57 10.99 6.91
N ARG A 489 -38.06 10.19 5.96
CA ARG A 489 -37.27 9.19 5.24
C ARG A 489 -36.21 9.86 4.36
N ASP A 490 -36.55 10.97 3.73
CA ASP A 490 -35.64 11.70 2.84
C ASP A 490 -34.48 12.35 3.61
N VAL A 491 -34.74 13.04 4.73
CA VAL A 491 -33.67 13.54 5.63
C VAL A 491 -32.78 12.39 6.10
N ARG A 492 -33.41 11.32 6.62
CA ARG A 492 -32.71 10.16 7.18
C ARG A 492 -31.80 9.48 6.16
N SER A 493 -32.29 9.24 4.94
CA SER A 493 -31.53 8.58 3.88
C SER A 493 -30.27 9.35 3.46
N ARG A 494 -30.30 10.69 3.52
CA ARG A 494 -29.13 11.53 3.24
C ARG A 494 -28.06 11.41 4.32
N TYR A 495 -28.45 11.41 5.60
CA TYR A 495 -27.51 11.13 6.69
C TYR A 495 -26.97 9.69 6.62
N GLU A 496 -27.81 8.69 6.30
CA GLU A 496 -27.37 7.28 6.16
C GLU A 496 -26.35 7.13 5.01
N ARG A 497 -26.55 7.84 3.90
CA ARG A 497 -25.59 7.93 2.80
C ARG A 497 -24.26 8.55 3.24
N LEU A 498 -24.28 9.63 4.01
CA LEU A 498 -23.06 10.26 4.53
C LEU A 498 -22.28 9.35 5.48
N VAL A 499 -22.96 8.63 6.37
CA VAL A 499 -22.33 7.61 7.23
C VAL A 499 -21.69 6.50 6.37
N SER A 500 -22.40 6.01 5.34
CA SER A 500 -21.85 5.00 4.43
C SER A 500 -20.58 5.48 3.71
N LEU A 501 -20.57 6.72 3.21
CA LEU A 501 -19.42 7.32 2.53
C LEU A 501 -18.25 7.56 3.48
N ALA A 502 -18.51 8.01 4.71
CA ALA A 502 -17.49 8.20 5.74
C ALA A 502 -16.81 6.87 6.11
N ARG A 503 -17.58 5.78 6.28
CA ARG A 503 -17.04 4.44 6.54
C ARG A 503 -16.26 3.88 5.36
N GLU A 504 -16.73 4.09 4.13
CA GLU A 504 -15.99 3.68 2.92
C GLU A 504 -14.63 4.37 2.86
N GLN A 505 -14.57 5.68 3.12
CA GLN A 505 -13.30 6.40 3.11
C GLN A 505 -12.41 6.10 4.32
N GLU A 506 -12.98 5.85 5.51
CA GLU A 506 -12.26 5.34 6.68
C GLU A 506 -11.53 4.03 6.33
N GLN A 507 -12.25 3.08 5.72
CA GLN A 507 -11.70 1.80 5.25
C GLN A 507 -10.61 2.01 4.20
N ASN A 508 -10.89 2.76 3.14
CA ASN A 508 -9.93 3.02 2.05
C ASN A 508 -8.61 3.61 2.59
N THR A 509 -8.73 4.57 3.52
CA THR A 509 -7.62 5.25 4.18
C THR A 509 -6.82 4.31 5.08
N ALA A 510 -7.50 3.43 5.83
CA ALA A 510 -6.84 2.35 6.57
C ALA A 510 -6.05 1.42 5.65
N VAL A 511 -6.68 0.90 4.58
CA VAL A 511 -6.03 -0.02 3.62
C VAL A 511 -4.78 0.62 2.97
N ARG A 512 -4.84 1.90 2.57
CA ARG A 512 -3.67 2.63 2.04
C ARG A 512 -2.55 2.71 3.08
N ALA A 513 -2.85 3.10 4.32
CA ALA A 513 -1.85 3.17 5.40
C ALA A 513 -1.16 1.82 5.69
N TYR A 514 -1.89 0.72 5.59
CA TYR A 514 -1.38 -0.64 5.79
C TYR A 514 -0.60 -1.18 4.59
N ARG A 515 -0.98 -0.80 3.36
CA ARG A 515 -0.21 -1.11 2.14
C ARG A 515 1.15 -0.44 2.15
N MET A 516 1.20 0.87 2.43
CA MET A 516 2.46 1.61 2.56
C MET A 516 3.37 0.98 3.62
N ALA A 517 2.82 0.60 4.78
CA ALA A 517 3.58 -0.04 5.85
C ALA A 517 4.15 -1.42 5.43
N ASN A 518 3.43 -2.21 4.63
CA ASN A 518 3.95 -3.44 4.02
C ASN A 518 5.10 -3.15 3.05
N GLU A 519 4.99 -2.12 2.21
CA GLU A 519 6.04 -1.72 1.26
C GLU A 519 7.35 -1.28 1.97
N ASP A 520 7.28 -0.71 3.18
CA ASP A 520 8.51 -0.43 3.96
C ASP A 520 9.20 -1.72 4.43
N VAL A 521 8.43 -2.69 4.92
CA VAL A 521 8.96 -4.01 5.32
C VAL A 521 9.51 -4.76 4.11
N GLY A 522 8.84 -4.69 2.96
CA GLY A 522 9.29 -5.29 1.70
C GLY A 522 10.64 -4.74 1.25
N ARG A 523 10.79 -3.41 1.18
CA ARG A 523 12.08 -2.77 0.80
C ARG A 523 13.22 -3.09 1.76
N ARG A 524 12.93 -3.19 3.07
CA ARG A 524 13.92 -3.65 4.07
C ARG A 524 14.34 -5.09 3.80
N LEU A 525 13.39 -5.98 3.55
CA LEU A 525 13.66 -7.38 3.23
C LEU A 525 14.52 -7.50 1.96
N GLU A 526 14.18 -6.82 0.87
CA GLU A 526 14.98 -6.78 -0.37
C GLU A 526 16.43 -6.34 -0.11
N GLN A 527 16.62 -5.30 0.72
CA GLN A 527 17.96 -4.86 1.12
C GLN A 527 18.74 -5.97 1.85
N ARG A 528 18.10 -6.68 2.80
CA ARG A 528 18.75 -7.78 3.54
C ARG A 528 19.05 -9.00 2.66
N GLU A 529 18.18 -9.32 1.70
CA GLU A 529 18.45 -10.38 0.72
C GLU A 529 19.63 -10.02 -0.20
N SER A 530 19.78 -8.75 -0.58
CA SER A 530 20.94 -8.26 -1.33
C SER A 530 22.24 -8.34 -0.50
N GLU A 531 22.22 -7.86 0.75
CA GLU A 531 23.37 -7.92 1.67
C GLU A 531 23.80 -9.37 1.93
N PHE A 532 22.84 -10.28 2.20
CA PHE A 532 23.10 -11.70 2.37
C PHE A 532 23.71 -12.32 1.11
N SER A 533 23.12 -12.07 -0.06
CA SER A 533 23.61 -12.61 -1.34
C SER A 533 25.03 -12.14 -1.67
N GLN A 534 25.36 -10.88 -1.36
CA GLN A 534 26.71 -10.34 -1.50
C GLN A 534 27.70 -11.05 -0.56
N ALA A 535 27.35 -11.24 0.71
CA ALA A 535 28.20 -11.94 1.67
C ALA A 535 28.43 -13.42 1.30
N ILE A 536 27.39 -14.14 0.83
CA ILE A 536 27.54 -15.51 0.32
C ILE A 536 28.48 -15.56 -0.88
N THR A 537 28.37 -14.60 -1.80
CA THR A 537 29.27 -14.46 -2.95
C THR A 537 30.73 -14.28 -2.52
N PHE A 538 30.98 -13.53 -1.45
CA PHE A 538 32.33 -13.35 -0.89
C PHE A 538 32.90 -14.60 -0.19
N ILE A 539 32.06 -15.42 0.45
CA ILE A 539 32.46 -16.71 1.05
C ILE A 539 32.77 -17.77 -0.03
N GLN A 540 31.94 -17.85 -1.06
CA GLN A 540 32.11 -18.79 -2.18
C GLN A 540 33.28 -18.38 -3.08
N GLY A 541 33.40 -17.07 -3.33
CA GLY A 541 34.50 -16.40 -4.00
C GLY A 541 34.12 -15.82 -5.37
N VAL A 542 34.87 -14.80 -5.77
CA VAL A 542 34.68 -14.01 -7.00
C VAL A 542 35.86 -14.23 -7.94
N THR A 543 35.61 -14.36 -9.25
CA THR A 543 36.68 -14.46 -10.24
C THR A 543 37.51 -13.18 -10.30
N ARG A 544 38.82 -13.27 -10.09
CA ARG A 544 39.80 -12.20 -10.31
C ARG A 544 40.92 -12.64 -11.24
N THR A 545 41.53 -11.69 -11.93
CA THR A 545 42.74 -11.85 -12.75
C THR A 545 43.90 -11.08 -12.15
N ILE A 546 45.12 -11.60 -12.30
CA ILE A 546 46.39 -10.92 -11.97
C ILE A 546 47.21 -10.88 -13.26
N ASP A 547 47.91 -9.78 -13.52
CA ASP A 547 48.78 -9.68 -14.70
C ASP A 547 49.84 -10.80 -14.68
N GLY A 548 49.85 -11.64 -15.73
CA GLY A 548 50.75 -12.78 -15.86
C GLY A 548 50.27 -14.10 -15.26
N ALA A 549 49.02 -14.20 -14.79
CA ALA A 549 48.41 -15.46 -14.33
C ALA A 549 46.95 -15.62 -14.81
N GLU A 550 46.44 -16.85 -14.87
CA GLU A 550 45.04 -17.13 -15.21
C GLU A 550 44.03 -16.57 -14.18
N PRO A 551 42.74 -16.41 -14.55
CA PRO A 551 41.68 -16.07 -13.61
C PRO A 551 41.54 -17.10 -12.49
N TYR A 552 41.30 -16.63 -11.26
CA TYR A 552 41.13 -17.48 -10.08
C TYR A 552 39.94 -17.05 -9.21
N THR A 553 39.44 -17.97 -8.39
CA THR A 553 38.41 -17.68 -7.40
C THR A 553 39.04 -17.05 -6.15
N ALA A 554 38.82 -15.77 -5.93
CA ALA A 554 39.26 -15.01 -4.77
C ALA A 554 38.16 -14.97 -3.69
N LYS A 555 38.48 -15.31 -2.44
CA LYS A 555 37.53 -15.36 -1.33
C LYS A 555 37.77 -14.23 -0.33
N TYR A 556 36.69 -13.73 0.26
CA TYR A 556 36.67 -12.56 1.14
C TYR A 556 35.84 -12.81 2.41
N PRO A 557 36.13 -13.86 3.21
CA PRO A 557 35.38 -14.18 4.42
C PRO A 557 35.40 -13.06 5.48
N SER A 558 36.44 -12.23 5.57
CA SER A 558 36.49 -11.11 6.53
C SER A 558 35.46 -10.03 6.19
N GLU A 559 35.36 -9.69 4.90
CA GLU A 559 34.40 -8.74 4.35
C GLU A 559 32.98 -9.31 4.44
N ALA A 560 32.79 -10.60 4.12
CA ALA A 560 31.51 -11.29 4.28
C ALA A 560 31.02 -11.27 5.74
N ASN A 561 31.90 -11.58 6.70
CA ASN A 561 31.57 -11.53 8.12
C ASN A 561 31.17 -10.10 8.56
N THR A 562 31.86 -9.08 8.04
CA THR A 562 31.53 -7.67 8.32
C THR A 562 30.13 -7.30 7.83
N ILE A 563 29.77 -7.71 6.60
CA ILE A 563 28.43 -7.50 6.04
C ILE A 563 27.37 -8.23 6.89
N LEU A 564 27.60 -9.51 7.21
CA LEU A 564 26.62 -10.33 7.94
C LEU A 564 26.39 -9.87 9.38
N LEU A 565 27.40 -9.32 10.05
CA LEU A 565 27.25 -8.73 11.39
C LEU A 565 26.46 -7.41 11.36
N ALA A 566 26.69 -6.56 10.36
CA ALA A 566 25.88 -5.34 10.16
C ALA A 566 24.43 -5.66 9.78
N MET A 567 24.24 -6.73 8.99
CA MET A 567 22.93 -7.26 8.63
C MET A 567 22.17 -7.80 9.85
N ASP A 568 22.79 -8.59 10.75
CA ASP A 568 22.12 -9.10 11.97
C ASP A 568 21.69 -7.97 12.94
N GLN A 569 22.51 -6.92 13.05
CA GLN A 569 22.16 -5.73 13.84
C GLN A 569 20.93 -5.03 13.27
N SER A 570 20.89 -4.85 11.95
CA SER A 570 19.79 -4.17 11.25
C SER A 570 18.50 -5.02 11.25
N LEU A 571 18.64 -6.33 11.02
CA LEU A 571 17.55 -7.30 11.02
C LEU A 571 16.73 -7.27 12.32
N SER A 572 17.34 -7.02 13.48
CA SER A 572 16.57 -6.92 14.73
C SER A 572 15.52 -5.80 14.66
N GLY A 573 15.89 -4.63 14.14
CA GLY A 573 14.95 -3.51 13.97
C GLY A 573 13.94 -3.72 12.84
N ASP A 574 14.34 -4.41 11.77
CA ASP A 574 13.44 -4.76 10.66
C ASP A 574 12.40 -5.81 11.09
N ILE A 575 12.79 -6.80 11.91
CA ILE A 575 11.90 -7.80 12.54
C ILE A 575 10.95 -7.12 13.53
N ASP A 576 11.45 -6.24 14.41
CA ASP A 576 10.61 -5.47 15.33
C ASP A 576 9.60 -4.59 14.57
N THR A 577 9.99 -4.03 13.42
CA THR A 577 9.09 -3.25 12.55
C THR A 577 7.96 -4.12 11.98
N ALA A 578 8.29 -5.29 11.45
CA ALA A 578 7.30 -6.27 10.98
C ALA A 578 6.37 -6.76 12.11
N ALA A 579 6.92 -7.11 13.28
CA ALA A 579 6.14 -7.56 14.44
C ALA A 579 5.19 -6.48 14.97
N ASN A 580 5.63 -5.21 15.01
CA ASN A 580 4.77 -4.07 15.37
C ASN A 580 3.64 -3.85 14.34
N LEU A 581 3.88 -4.11 13.06
CA LEU A 581 2.85 -4.02 12.02
C LEU A 581 1.83 -5.17 12.15
N THR A 582 2.28 -6.42 12.34
CA THR A 582 1.42 -7.58 12.67
C THR A 582 0.55 -7.27 13.90
N GLY A 583 1.14 -6.77 14.98
CA GLY A 583 0.43 -6.36 16.19
C GLY A 583 -0.43 -5.10 16.06
N ARG A 584 -0.42 -4.41 14.91
CA ARG A 584 -1.44 -3.39 14.55
C ARG A 584 -2.66 -4.07 13.92
N TYR A 585 -2.47 -4.96 12.94
CA TYR A 585 -3.55 -5.75 12.36
C TYR A 585 -4.36 -6.53 13.41
N GLU A 586 -3.69 -7.17 14.38
CA GLU A 586 -4.36 -7.95 15.42
C GLU A 586 -5.29 -7.10 16.32
N ARG A 587 -5.02 -5.80 16.44
CA ARG A 587 -5.80 -4.83 17.23
C ARG A 587 -6.77 -3.98 16.39
N GLU A 588 -6.79 -4.19 15.08
CA GLU A 588 -7.66 -3.46 14.16
C GLU A 588 -9.13 -3.90 14.32
N ASP A 589 -10.07 -3.02 13.98
CA ASP A 589 -11.49 -3.35 14.05
C ASP A 589 -11.80 -4.60 13.20
N PRO A 590 -12.54 -5.61 13.71
CA PRO A 590 -12.83 -6.84 12.98
C PRO A 590 -13.46 -6.62 11.60
N ASN A 591 -14.32 -5.60 11.45
CA ASN A 591 -15.00 -5.31 10.19
C ASN A 591 -14.03 -4.82 9.10
N LEU A 592 -12.90 -4.21 9.49
CA LEU A 592 -11.83 -3.78 8.59
C LEU A 592 -10.78 -4.88 8.41
N ARG A 593 -10.34 -5.49 9.52
CA ARG A 593 -9.31 -6.53 9.55
C ARG A 593 -9.69 -7.74 8.71
N ASP A 594 -10.95 -8.16 8.76
CA ASP A 594 -11.43 -9.37 8.10
C ASP A 594 -11.85 -9.11 6.63
N THR A 595 -11.54 -7.92 6.08
CA THR A 595 -11.68 -7.64 4.63
C THR A 595 -10.63 -8.42 3.81
N PRO A 596 -10.93 -8.76 2.54
CA PRO A 596 -9.99 -9.49 1.68
C PRO A 596 -8.63 -8.81 1.56
N GLU A 597 -8.62 -7.50 1.28
CA GLU A 597 -7.42 -6.70 1.07
C GLU A 597 -6.55 -6.63 2.34
N MET A 598 -7.18 -6.45 3.50
CA MET A 598 -6.45 -6.46 4.78
C MET A 598 -5.91 -7.84 5.13
N THR A 599 -6.66 -8.91 4.83
CA THR A 599 -6.23 -10.30 5.04
C THR A 599 -5.02 -10.65 4.15
N GLU A 600 -5.01 -10.22 2.89
CA GLU A 600 -3.86 -10.37 1.99
C GLU A 600 -2.63 -9.62 2.52
N LEU A 601 -2.78 -8.34 2.87
CA LEU A 601 -1.69 -7.53 3.42
C LEU A 601 -1.16 -8.05 4.77
N TYR A 602 -2.04 -8.63 5.61
CA TYR A 602 -1.65 -9.28 6.86
C TYR A 602 -0.82 -10.56 6.60
N THR A 603 -1.27 -11.38 5.66
CA THR A 603 -0.54 -12.59 5.24
C THR A 603 0.82 -12.22 4.62
N ALA A 604 0.88 -11.13 3.85
CA ALA A 604 2.11 -10.58 3.30
C ALA A 604 3.12 -10.20 4.40
N VAL A 605 2.77 -9.36 5.37
CA VAL A 605 3.71 -8.99 6.46
C VAL A 605 4.14 -10.21 7.28
N GLN A 606 3.25 -11.18 7.54
CA GLN A 606 3.62 -12.43 8.21
C GLN A 606 4.68 -13.23 7.42
N SER A 607 4.54 -13.31 6.09
CA SER A 607 5.52 -13.99 5.24
C SER A 607 6.88 -13.26 5.22
N MET A 608 6.88 -11.92 5.18
CA MET A 608 8.09 -11.11 5.25
C MET A 608 8.78 -11.25 6.61
N ALA A 609 8.02 -11.24 7.71
CA ALA A 609 8.54 -11.43 9.06
C ALA A 609 9.25 -12.79 9.22
N ALA A 610 8.61 -13.86 8.72
CA ALA A 610 9.21 -15.20 8.71
C ALA A 610 10.51 -15.24 7.88
N ARG A 611 10.53 -14.57 6.73
CA ARG A 611 11.72 -14.48 5.87
C ARG A 611 12.86 -13.68 6.48
N LEU A 612 12.56 -12.59 7.21
CA LEU A 612 13.55 -11.81 7.95
C LEU A 612 14.22 -12.64 9.06
N GLU A 613 13.47 -13.45 9.83
CA GLU A 613 14.05 -14.37 10.82
C GLU A 613 14.82 -15.55 10.19
N GLU A 614 14.40 -16.02 9.02
CA GLU A 614 15.17 -16.99 8.22
C GLU A 614 16.53 -16.40 7.82
N LEU A 615 16.55 -15.19 7.23
CA LEU A 615 17.78 -14.47 6.86
C LEU A 615 18.66 -14.18 8.07
N ARG A 616 18.08 -13.89 9.24
CA ARG A 616 18.83 -13.73 10.49
C ARG A 616 19.52 -15.02 10.91
N THR A 617 18.79 -16.13 10.83
CA THR A 617 19.31 -17.47 11.17
C THR A 617 20.43 -17.88 10.21
N LEU A 618 20.21 -17.76 8.90
CA LEU A 618 21.19 -18.05 7.86
C LEU A 618 22.40 -17.10 7.93
N GLY A 619 22.17 -15.82 8.21
CA GLY A 619 23.21 -14.80 8.35
C GLY A 619 24.15 -15.11 9.51
N ARG A 620 23.62 -15.49 10.67
CA ARG A 620 24.42 -15.92 11.84
C ARG A 620 25.23 -17.18 11.56
N GLN A 621 24.66 -18.16 10.88
CA GLN A 621 25.37 -19.39 10.48
C GLN A 621 26.54 -19.06 9.52
N ASN A 622 26.30 -18.23 8.51
CA ASN A 622 27.33 -17.85 7.54
C ASN A 622 28.37 -16.90 8.14
N ALA A 623 28.01 -16.04 9.10
CA ALA A 623 28.96 -15.23 9.86
C ALA A 623 29.93 -16.11 10.67
N ALA A 624 29.44 -17.17 11.29
CA ALA A 624 30.30 -18.13 11.99
C ALA A 624 31.26 -18.88 11.04
N ILE A 625 30.80 -19.28 9.85
CA ILE A 625 31.64 -19.89 8.81
C ILE A 625 32.72 -18.90 8.33
N ALA A 626 32.31 -17.67 8.01
CA ALA A 626 33.20 -16.62 7.54
C ALA A 626 34.24 -16.21 8.61
N ALA A 627 33.83 -16.07 9.87
CA ALA A 627 34.74 -15.82 10.98
C ALA A 627 35.75 -16.96 11.19
N SER A 628 35.32 -18.22 11.05
CA SER A 628 36.22 -19.38 11.13
C SER A 628 37.25 -19.38 9.99
N GLN A 629 36.83 -19.09 8.76
CA GLN A 629 37.73 -19.00 7.60
C GLN A 629 38.72 -17.83 7.73
N ALA A 630 38.26 -16.67 8.19
CA ALA A 630 39.13 -15.51 8.43
C ALA A 630 40.18 -15.81 9.53
N ALA A 631 39.80 -16.51 10.61
CA ALA A 631 40.71 -16.92 11.66
C ALA A 631 41.74 -17.97 11.17
N GLU A 632 41.33 -18.91 10.34
CA GLU A 632 42.22 -19.89 9.69
C GLU A 632 43.23 -19.19 8.76
N ALA A 633 42.77 -18.27 7.92
CA ALA A 633 43.62 -17.47 7.05
C ALA A 633 44.66 -16.64 7.83
N GLU A 634 44.25 -15.99 8.93
CA GLU A 634 45.16 -15.23 9.80
C GLU A 634 46.17 -16.15 10.52
N SER A 635 45.77 -17.36 10.93
CA SER A 635 46.70 -18.36 11.48
C SER A 635 47.80 -18.72 10.48
N TYR A 636 47.42 -19.00 9.22
CA TYR A 636 48.39 -19.25 8.15
C TYR A 636 49.31 -18.04 7.91
N ARG A 637 48.77 -16.81 7.94
CA ARG A 637 49.56 -15.57 7.80
C ARG A 637 50.61 -15.42 8.92
N LEU A 638 50.21 -15.70 10.16
CA LEU A 638 51.08 -15.62 11.35
C LEU A 638 52.16 -16.70 11.34
N ASP A 639 51.85 -17.91 10.89
CA ASP A 639 52.86 -18.96 10.68
C ASP A 639 53.83 -18.62 9.54
N GLY A 640 53.35 -17.95 8.48
CA GLY A 640 54.20 -17.33 7.45
C GLY A 640 55.21 -16.34 8.04
N ASP A 641 54.75 -15.39 8.88
CA ASP A 641 55.59 -14.42 9.60
C ASP A 641 56.57 -15.07 10.59
N ARG A 642 56.20 -16.20 11.21
CA ARG A 642 57.08 -16.98 12.08
C ARG A 642 58.19 -17.66 11.27
N LEU A 643 57.83 -18.38 10.21
CA LEU A 643 58.78 -19.07 9.33
C LEU A 643 59.74 -18.10 8.62
N TYR A 644 59.27 -16.90 8.24
CA TYR A 644 60.12 -15.85 7.70
C TYR A 644 61.22 -15.43 8.70
N ARG A 645 60.86 -15.21 9.97
CA ARG A 645 61.84 -14.89 11.02
C ARG A 645 62.77 -16.06 11.34
N GLU A 646 62.29 -17.30 11.24
CA GLU A 646 63.14 -18.50 11.36
C GLU A 646 64.18 -18.55 10.22
N ALA A 647 63.77 -18.24 8.98
CA ALA A 647 64.68 -18.16 7.83
C ALA A 647 65.76 -17.08 8.00
N GLN A 648 65.38 -15.86 8.44
CA GLN A 648 66.34 -14.79 8.75
C GLN A 648 67.34 -15.21 9.85
N ASN A 649 66.88 -15.90 10.89
CA ASN A 649 67.73 -16.39 11.97
C ASN A 649 68.68 -17.52 11.53
N ALA A 650 68.27 -18.38 10.60
CA ALA A 650 69.11 -19.40 10.00
C ALA A 650 70.18 -18.79 9.08
N LEU A 651 69.80 -17.82 8.24
CA LEU A 651 70.72 -17.08 7.38
C LEU A 651 71.80 -16.35 8.19
N ALA A 652 71.42 -15.69 9.30
CA ALA A 652 72.36 -15.04 10.21
C ALA A 652 73.38 -16.01 10.86
N ARG A 653 73.13 -17.33 10.81
CA ARG A 653 74.04 -18.39 11.28
C ARG A 653 74.80 -19.09 10.14
N SER A 654 74.62 -18.65 8.89
CA SER A 654 75.10 -19.33 7.67
C SER A 654 74.56 -20.75 7.48
N ASP A 655 73.36 -21.03 8.03
CA ASP A 655 72.62 -22.27 7.84
C ASP A 655 71.69 -22.10 6.61
N PHE A 656 72.29 -22.21 5.43
CA PHE A 656 71.62 -21.88 4.16
C PHE A 656 70.51 -22.86 3.80
N ASP A 657 70.69 -24.15 4.08
CA ASP A 657 69.65 -25.18 3.86
C ASP A 657 68.40 -24.91 4.71
N THR A 658 68.58 -24.64 6.00
CA THR A 658 67.45 -24.29 6.87
C THR A 658 66.83 -22.96 6.46
N ALA A 659 67.64 -21.95 6.09
CA ALA A 659 67.11 -20.67 5.59
C ALA A 659 66.23 -20.87 4.33
N ARG A 660 66.69 -21.71 3.39
CA ARG A 660 66.00 -22.07 2.15
C ARG A 660 64.70 -22.84 2.41
N GLU A 661 64.71 -23.84 3.30
CA GLU A 661 63.51 -24.58 3.71
C GLU A 661 62.48 -23.64 4.36
N ARG A 662 62.91 -22.78 5.28
CA ARG A 662 62.03 -21.90 6.05
C ARG A 662 61.41 -20.80 5.19
N VAL A 663 62.15 -20.21 4.26
CA VAL A 663 61.60 -19.17 3.37
C VAL A 663 60.59 -19.75 2.37
N LEU A 664 60.84 -20.97 1.86
CA LEU A 664 59.89 -21.71 1.02
C LEU A 664 58.59 -22.04 1.77
N ARG A 665 58.71 -22.58 2.99
CA ARG A 665 57.54 -22.89 3.83
C ARG A 665 56.78 -21.64 4.26
N SER A 666 57.47 -20.52 4.50
CA SER A 666 56.85 -19.21 4.74
C SER A 666 55.96 -18.79 3.56
N GLY A 667 56.47 -18.91 2.32
CA GLY A 667 55.67 -18.71 1.09
C GLY A 667 54.42 -19.57 1.04
N GLN A 668 54.56 -20.88 1.26
CA GLN A 668 53.42 -21.81 1.30
C GLN A 668 52.35 -21.43 2.32
N GLN A 669 52.74 -20.93 3.51
CA GLN A 669 51.75 -20.48 4.50
C GLN A 669 51.05 -19.18 4.08
N TYR A 670 51.76 -18.20 3.52
CA TYR A 670 51.10 -17.01 2.96
C TYR A 670 50.17 -17.35 1.79
N ASP A 671 50.54 -18.30 0.93
CA ASP A 671 49.67 -18.74 -0.19
C ASP A 671 48.43 -19.51 0.30
N ALA A 672 48.56 -20.30 1.38
CA ALA A 672 47.42 -20.94 2.06
C ALA A 672 46.47 -19.90 2.69
N SER A 673 47.03 -18.85 3.32
CA SER A 673 46.25 -17.71 3.81
C SER A 673 45.46 -17.04 2.69
N LEU A 674 46.12 -16.74 1.56
CA LEU A 674 45.54 -16.09 0.39
C LEU A 674 44.49 -16.93 -0.36
N ALA A 675 44.56 -18.27 -0.25
CA ALA A 675 43.55 -19.17 -0.80
C ALA A 675 42.22 -19.14 -0.01
N ILE A 676 42.24 -18.66 1.23
CA ILE A 676 41.06 -18.55 2.12
C ILE A 676 40.59 -17.09 2.22
N GLN A 677 41.51 -16.14 2.38
CA GLN A 677 41.28 -14.70 2.42
C GLN A 677 42.23 -14.02 1.43
N ASP A 678 41.73 -13.70 0.25
CA ASP A 678 42.50 -12.99 -0.77
C ASP A 678 42.82 -11.55 -0.33
N SER A 679 44.05 -11.10 -0.57
CA SER A 679 44.52 -9.79 -0.12
C SER A 679 45.63 -9.25 -1.00
N ASP A 680 45.37 -8.12 -1.65
CA ASP A 680 46.34 -7.41 -2.49
C ASP A 680 47.54 -6.90 -1.67
N THR A 681 47.31 -6.49 -0.42
CA THR A 681 48.36 -6.01 0.50
C THR A 681 49.26 -7.15 0.97
N LEU A 682 48.69 -8.31 1.31
CA LEU A 682 49.46 -9.49 1.72
C LEU A 682 50.27 -10.07 0.54
N ARG A 683 49.70 -10.13 -0.68
CA ARG A 683 50.44 -10.54 -1.89
C ARG A 683 51.67 -9.67 -2.13
N ALA A 684 51.51 -8.34 -2.08
CA ALA A 684 52.61 -7.40 -2.28
C ALA A 684 53.67 -7.44 -1.16
N ASP A 685 53.29 -7.74 0.08
CA ASP A 685 54.24 -7.83 1.20
C ASP A 685 54.99 -9.17 1.25
N ARG A 686 54.29 -10.29 0.96
CA ARG A 686 54.87 -11.62 0.72
C ARG A 686 55.99 -11.53 -0.30
N ASP A 687 55.69 -11.06 -1.51
CA ASP A 687 56.63 -11.10 -2.63
C ASP A 687 57.85 -10.22 -2.33
N ARG A 688 57.64 -9.01 -1.79
CA ARG A 688 58.76 -8.12 -1.39
C ARG A 688 59.68 -8.77 -0.37
N ARG A 689 59.12 -9.38 0.69
CA ARG A 689 59.89 -9.99 1.78
C ARG A 689 60.63 -11.26 1.31
N LEU A 690 59.91 -12.17 0.64
CA LEU A 690 60.45 -13.49 0.31
C LEU A 690 61.44 -13.46 -0.86
N LEU A 691 61.19 -12.64 -1.90
CA LEU A 691 62.15 -12.48 -3.00
C LEU A 691 63.44 -11.82 -2.51
N SER A 692 63.34 -10.78 -1.65
CA SER A 692 64.49 -10.13 -1.04
C SER A 692 65.31 -11.10 -0.18
N LEU A 693 64.67 -11.90 0.68
CA LEU A 693 65.38 -12.85 1.52
C LEU A 693 65.95 -14.03 0.71
N GLY A 694 65.22 -14.54 -0.29
CA GLY A 694 65.70 -15.58 -1.20
C GLY A 694 66.96 -15.17 -1.96
N ALA A 695 66.98 -13.94 -2.50
CA ALA A 695 68.16 -13.37 -3.14
C ALA A 695 69.33 -13.17 -2.16
N GLU A 696 69.06 -12.79 -0.91
CA GLU A 696 70.09 -12.62 0.12
C GLU A 696 70.73 -13.96 0.56
N ILE A 697 69.92 -15.00 0.76
CA ILE A 697 70.39 -16.39 1.01
C ILE A 697 71.33 -16.81 -0.12
N THR A 698 70.84 -16.71 -1.35
CA THR A 698 71.55 -17.11 -2.57
C THR A 698 72.90 -16.40 -2.73
N ARG A 699 72.93 -15.08 -2.49
CA ARG A 699 74.15 -14.26 -2.59
C ARG A 699 75.19 -14.64 -1.53
N LEU A 700 74.77 -14.84 -0.27
CA LEU A 700 75.67 -15.16 0.84
C LEU A 700 76.22 -16.59 0.73
N GLU A 701 75.39 -17.54 0.28
CA GLU A 701 75.79 -18.93 0.02
C GLU A 701 76.82 -19.01 -1.13
N SER A 702 76.56 -18.29 -2.23
CA SER A 702 77.51 -18.14 -3.35
C SER A 702 78.86 -17.57 -2.90
N GLU A 703 78.85 -16.59 -2.00
CA GLU A 703 80.05 -15.97 -1.45
C GLU A 703 80.87 -16.92 -0.57
N VAL A 704 80.24 -17.89 0.11
CA VAL A 704 80.95 -18.95 0.85
C VAL A 704 81.56 -19.97 -0.10
N ILE A 705 80.79 -20.50 -1.06
CA ILE A 705 81.24 -21.54 -1.98
C ILE A 705 82.37 -21.06 -2.90
N ILE A 706 82.30 -19.83 -3.43
CA ILE A 706 83.39 -19.26 -4.27
C ILE A 706 84.72 -19.22 -3.49
N ARG A 707 84.69 -18.82 -2.22
CA ARG A 707 85.90 -18.78 -1.36
C ARG A 707 86.45 -20.18 -1.10
N GLU A 708 85.60 -21.16 -0.83
CA GLU A 708 85.98 -22.56 -0.62
C GLU A 708 86.64 -23.14 -1.87
N VAL A 709 85.98 -23.00 -3.03
CA VAL A 709 86.47 -23.46 -4.33
C VAL A 709 87.81 -22.79 -4.68
N ARG A 710 87.95 -21.48 -4.45
CA ARG A 710 89.23 -20.76 -4.66
C ARG A 710 90.35 -21.29 -3.76
N GLN A 711 90.06 -21.64 -2.50
CA GLN A 711 91.05 -22.24 -1.60
C GLN A 711 91.48 -23.64 -2.07
N LEU A 712 90.52 -24.48 -2.48
CA LEU A 712 90.79 -25.83 -3.00
C LEU A 712 91.61 -25.78 -4.30
N VAL A 713 91.22 -24.97 -5.29
CA VAL A 713 91.95 -24.79 -6.56
C VAL A 713 93.37 -24.26 -6.32
N THR A 714 93.53 -23.27 -5.43
CA THR A 714 94.86 -22.72 -5.10
C THR A 714 95.75 -23.77 -4.41
N SER A 715 95.17 -24.57 -3.52
CA SER A 715 95.88 -25.66 -2.84
C SER A 715 96.29 -26.75 -3.83
N ALA A 716 95.38 -27.18 -4.71
CA ALA A 716 95.66 -28.15 -5.76
C ALA A 716 96.81 -27.72 -6.67
N LYS A 717 96.83 -26.44 -7.10
CA LYS A 717 97.91 -25.85 -7.91
C LYS A 717 99.27 -25.96 -7.20
N ASN A 718 99.33 -25.62 -5.92
CA ASN A 718 100.56 -25.75 -5.12
C ASN A 718 101.01 -27.22 -5.00
N THR A 719 100.08 -28.14 -4.74
CA THR A 719 100.33 -29.58 -4.61
C THR A 719 100.79 -30.21 -5.93
N TYR A 720 100.22 -29.78 -7.06
CA TYR A 720 100.67 -30.14 -8.42
C TYR A 720 102.10 -29.67 -8.69
N PHE A 721 102.44 -28.41 -8.39
CA PHE A 721 103.80 -27.90 -8.56
C PHE A 721 104.84 -28.56 -7.64
N ALA A 722 104.41 -29.15 -6.52
CA ALA A 722 105.23 -30.00 -5.66
C ALA A 722 105.40 -31.45 -6.17
N GLY A 723 104.77 -31.83 -7.29
CA GLY A 723 104.86 -33.15 -7.90
C GLY A 723 103.94 -34.23 -7.29
N ASN A 724 102.99 -33.83 -6.43
CA ASN A 724 102.00 -34.73 -5.83
C ASN A 724 100.67 -34.62 -6.61
N PHE A 725 100.57 -35.33 -7.72
CA PHE A 725 99.43 -35.20 -8.62
C PHE A 725 98.14 -35.84 -8.08
N GLU A 726 98.23 -36.91 -7.28
CA GLU A 726 97.05 -37.59 -6.69
C GLU A 726 96.29 -36.64 -5.75
N SER A 727 96.99 -36.06 -4.77
CA SER A 727 96.38 -35.11 -3.83
C SER A 727 95.93 -33.80 -4.51
N ALA A 728 96.46 -33.45 -5.68
CA ALA A 728 95.97 -32.32 -6.47
C ALA A 728 94.66 -32.66 -7.19
N GLU A 729 94.45 -33.90 -7.63
CA GLU A 729 93.19 -34.34 -8.23
C GLU A 729 92.06 -34.34 -7.20
N ASP A 730 92.28 -34.93 -6.02
CA ASP A 730 91.28 -34.99 -4.94
C ASP A 730 90.73 -33.59 -4.57
N MET A 731 91.63 -32.61 -4.42
CA MET A 731 91.26 -31.22 -4.11
C MET A 731 90.42 -30.57 -5.22
N LEU A 732 90.69 -30.88 -6.50
CA LEU A 732 89.94 -30.33 -7.64
C LEU A 732 88.59 -31.03 -7.82
N VAL A 733 88.50 -32.34 -7.56
CA VAL A 733 87.22 -33.06 -7.54
C VAL A 733 86.34 -32.55 -6.41
N GLN A 734 86.91 -32.29 -5.22
CA GLN A 734 86.20 -31.63 -4.13
C GLN A 734 85.70 -30.24 -4.56
N ALA A 735 86.56 -29.42 -5.18
CA ALA A 735 86.18 -28.10 -5.69
C ALA A 735 85.03 -28.16 -6.71
N GLN A 736 85.06 -29.14 -7.63
CA GLN A 736 83.99 -29.34 -8.62
C GLN A 736 82.66 -29.69 -7.93
N ASN A 737 82.69 -30.54 -6.91
CA ASN A 737 81.49 -30.90 -6.15
C ASN A 737 80.92 -29.71 -5.36
N SER A 738 81.76 -28.96 -4.65
CA SER A 738 81.32 -27.76 -3.90
C SER A 738 80.74 -26.69 -4.84
N TRP A 739 81.31 -26.51 -6.03
CA TRP A 739 80.79 -25.59 -7.05
C TRP A 739 79.38 -25.98 -7.55
N ARG A 740 79.18 -27.26 -7.86
CA ARG A 740 77.91 -27.81 -8.37
C ARG A 740 76.74 -27.77 -7.39
N ASN A 741 76.98 -27.53 -6.10
CA ASN A 741 75.92 -27.34 -5.11
C ASN A 741 75.13 -26.03 -5.31
N VAL A 742 75.75 -25.04 -5.97
CA VAL A 742 75.20 -23.68 -6.14
C VAL A 742 75.11 -23.28 -7.62
N TYR A 743 75.99 -23.79 -8.49
CA TYR A 743 76.02 -23.47 -9.91
C TYR A 743 75.65 -24.68 -10.78
N VAL A 744 74.91 -24.44 -11.87
CA VAL A 744 74.47 -25.48 -12.81
C VAL A 744 75.59 -25.94 -13.73
N ASP A 745 76.45 -25.01 -14.16
CA ASP A 745 77.58 -25.25 -15.07
C ASP A 745 78.90 -25.42 -14.31
N ASP A 746 79.81 -26.25 -14.82
CA ASP A 746 81.16 -26.42 -14.26
C ASP A 746 82.02 -25.16 -14.40
N ASP A 747 82.86 -24.85 -13.40
CA ASP A 747 83.85 -23.78 -13.53
C ASP A 747 84.99 -24.21 -14.50
N PRO A 748 85.30 -23.41 -15.54
CA PRO A 748 86.33 -23.75 -16.52
C PRO A 748 87.74 -23.90 -15.95
N GLU A 749 88.09 -23.18 -14.88
CA GLU A 749 89.41 -23.26 -14.24
C GLU A 749 89.60 -24.62 -13.57
N ILE A 750 88.58 -25.15 -12.89
CA ILE A 750 88.61 -26.49 -12.29
C ILE A 750 88.79 -27.56 -13.37
N SER A 751 88.04 -27.46 -14.46
CA SER A 751 88.08 -28.40 -15.59
C SER A 751 89.46 -28.41 -16.29
N TYR A 752 90.05 -27.23 -16.48
CA TYR A 752 91.39 -27.05 -17.02
C TYR A 752 92.46 -27.74 -16.15
N TRP A 753 92.46 -27.50 -14.83
CA TRP A 753 93.43 -28.10 -13.93
C TRP A 753 93.26 -29.62 -13.79
N LEU A 754 92.02 -30.13 -13.76
CA LEU A 754 91.76 -31.58 -13.76
C LEU A 754 92.37 -32.28 -14.98
N THR A 755 92.28 -31.65 -16.16
CA THR A 755 92.87 -32.19 -17.40
C THR A 755 94.39 -32.31 -17.29
N ILE A 756 95.06 -31.28 -16.77
CA ILE A 756 96.53 -31.25 -16.61
C ILE A 756 97.00 -32.27 -15.57
N VAL A 757 96.34 -32.33 -14.41
CA VAL A 757 96.70 -33.25 -13.32
C VAL A 757 96.56 -34.72 -13.77
N ARG A 758 95.45 -35.06 -14.45
CA ARG A 758 95.20 -36.41 -14.99
C ARG A 758 96.21 -36.80 -16.07
N GLY A 759 96.61 -35.85 -16.93
CA GLY A 759 97.67 -36.06 -17.91
C GLY A 759 99.01 -36.43 -17.26
N ALA A 760 99.41 -35.70 -16.22
CA ALA A 760 100.64 -35.99 -15.47
C ALA A 760 100.59 -37.34 -14.72
N LEU A 761 99.45 -37.71 -14.13
CA LEU A 761 99.23 -39.03 -13.51
C LEU A 761 99.38 -40.17 -14.52
N SER A 762 98.77 -40.03 -15.71
CA SER A 762 98.83 -41.06 -16.76
C SER A 762 100.26 -41.37 -17.23
N LEU A 763 101.17 -40.38 -17.20
CA LEU A 763 102.55 -40.53 -17.67
C LEU A 763 103.52 -41.06 -16.60
N ARG A 764 103.13 -40.97 -15.31
CA ARG A 764 103.88 -41.58 -14.20
C ARG A 764 103.57 -43.08 -14.06
N SER A 765 102.39 -43.50 -14.52
CA SER A 765 101.96 -44.90 -14.51
C SER A 765 102.93 -45.80 -15.30
N GLY A 766 103.37 -46.91 -14.68
CA GLY A 766 104.25 -47.90 -15.30
C GLY A 766 105.76 -47.74 -15.06
N ARG A 767 106.25 -46.58 -14.59
CA ARG A 767 107.67 -46.40 -14.23
C ARG A 767 108.09 -47.18 -12.98
N THR A 768 107.18 -47.29 -12.01
CA THR A 768 107.35 -48.08 -10.77
C THR A 768 106.33 -49.21 -10.74
N ILE A 769 106.68 -50.35 -10.15
CA ILE A 769 105.71 -51.44 -9.93
C ILE A 769 104.87 -51.07 -8.69
N PRO A 770 103.56 -50.81 -8.80
CA PRO A 770 102.75 -50.51 -7.63
C PRO A 770 102.53 -51.78 -6.81
N ALA A 771 102.48 -51.66 -5.48
CA ALA A 771 102.24 -52.78 -4.56
C ALA A 771 100.91 -53.53 -4.79
N THR A 772 100.00 -52.92 -5.56
CA THR A 772 98.70 -53.47 -5.99
C THR A 772 98.76 -54.22 -7.33
N ALA A 773 99.92 -54.28 -8.01
CA ALA A 773 100.05 -55.01 -9.27
C ALA A 773 99.94 -56.54 -9.06
N PRO A 774 99.22 -57.28 -9.93
CA PRO A 774 99.02 -58.73 -9.78
C PRO A 774 100.30 -59.59 -9.75
N LEU A 775 101.43 -59.06 -10.22
CA LEU A 775 102.74 -59.73 -10.24
C LEU A 775 103.79 -58.93 -9.44
N TYR A 776 103.36 -58.10 -8.48
CA TYR A 776 104.27 -57.24 -7.71
C TYR A 776 105.37 -58.03 -6.99
N SER A 777 105.00 -59.14 -6.33
CA SER A 777 105.93 -60.03 -5.62
C SER A 777 106.99 -60.61 -6.54
N GLU A 778 106.56 -61.20 -7.66
CA GLU A 778 107.39 -61.91 -8.63
C GLU A 778 108.36 -60.94 -9.32
N MET A 779 107.87 -59.78 -9.77
CA MET A 779 108.69 -58.80 -10.48
C MET A 779 109.65 -58.06 -9.54
N SER A 780 109.24 -57.79 -8.29
CA SER A 780 110.13 -57.22 -7.27
C SER A 780 111.23 -58.22 -6.84
N GLN A 781 110.92 -59.51 -6.81
CA GLN A 781 111.92 -60.56 -6.57
C GLN A 781 112.91 -60.63 -7.74
N LEU A 782 112.44 -60.63 -9.00
CA LEU A 782 113.31 -60.61 -10.18
C LEU A 782 114.25 -59.40 -10.18
N LEU A 783 113.76 -58.20 -9.84
CA LEU A 783 114.60 -57.00 -9.67
C LEU A 783 115.66 -57.18 -8.57
N SER A 784 115.25 -57.68 -7.40
CA SER A 784 116.16 -57.92 -6.27
C SER A 784 117.27 -58.92 -6.62
N GLU A 785 116.92 -60.00 -7.33
CA GLU A 785 117.88 -60.99 -7.81
C GLU A 785 118.76 -60.46 -8.95
N ALA A 786 118.24 -59.60 -9.82
CA ALA A 786 119.02 -58.95 -10.87
C ALA A 786 120.10 -58.04 -10.27
N HIS A 787 119.74 -57.27 -9.23
CA HIS A 787 120.69 -56.45 -8.48
C HIS A 787 121.80 -57.28 -7.83
N LEU A 788 121.45 -58.40 -7.19
CA LEU A 788 122.43 -59.30 -6.58
C LEU A 788 123.38 -59.90 -7.62
N ALA A 789 122.86 -60.36 -8.77
CA ALA A 789 123.66 -60.88 -9.87
C ALA A 789 124.56 -59.79 -10.50
N TYR A 790 124.10 -58.54 -10.58
CA TYR A 790 124.90 -57.40 -11.03
C TYR A 790 126.08 -57.13 -10.10
N ASP A 791 125.84 -57.04 -8.79
CA ASP A 791 126.89 -56.76 -7.80
C ASP A 791 127.94 -57.90 -7.74
N GLU A 792 127.51 -59.16 -7.84
CA GLU A 792 128.42 -60.31 -8.01
C GLU A 792 129.25 -60.20 -9.30
N GLY A 793 128.62 -59.83 -10.42
CA GLY A 793 129.27 -59.64 -11.70
C GLY A 793 130.36 -58.58 -11.67
N VAL A 794 130.03 -57.38 -11.16
CA VAL A 794 130.99 -56.27 -10.92
C VAL A 794 132.15 -56.74 -10.05
N ARG A 795 131.87 -57.47 -8.97
CA ARG A 795 132.89 -57.98 -8.04
C ARG A 795 133.84 -59.00 -8.69
N PHE A 796 133.34 -59.88 -9.55
CA PHE A 796 134.20 -60.81 -10.31
C PHE A 796 135.06 -60.07 -11.35
N LEU A 797 134.50 -59.11 -12.09
CA LEU A 797 135.28 -58.28 -13.02
C LEU A 797 136.42 -57.54 -12.30
N ASN A 798 136.13 -56.90 -11.15
CA ASN A 798 137.11 -56.17 -10.34
C ASN A 798 138.19 -57.08 -9.72
N SER A 799 137.94 -58.39 -9.59
CA SER A 799 138.93 -59.38 -9.12
C SER A 799 139.65 -60.10 -10.27
N GLY A 800 139.54 -59.60 -11.51
CA GLY A 800 140.20 -60.16 -12.70
C GLY A 800 139.50 -61.39 -13.29
N ARG A 801 138.39 -61.84 -12.69
CA ARG A 801 137.62 -63.03 -13.06
C ARG A 801 136.62 -62.73 -14.17
N ARG A 802 137.14 -62.39 -15.35
CA ARG A 802 136.33 -61.79 -16.44
C ARG A 802 135.18 -62.68 -16.92
N SER A 803 135.38 -64.00 -17.07
CA SER A 803 134.34 -64.91 -17.56
C SER A 803 133.14 -64.99 -16.62
N GLU A 804 133.41 -65.21 -15.33
CA GLU A 804 132.40 -65.39 -14.28
C GLU A 804 131.66 -64.07 -14.00
N GLY A 805 132.36 -62.93 -14.13
CA GLY A 805 131.73 -61.61 -14.06
C GLY A 805 130.78 -61.34 -15.23
N LEU A 806 131.15 -61.71 -16.46
CA LEU A 806 130.27 -61.57 -17.63
C LEU A 806 129.06 -62.50 -17.58
N GLU A 807 129.22 -63.72 -17.08
CA GLU A 807 128.11 -64.67 -16.86
C GLU A 807 127.07 -64.08 -15.88
N LYS A 808 127.53 -63.54 -14.75
CA LYS A 808 126.67 -62.91 -13.75
C LYS A 808 126.00 -61.62 -14.22
N LEU A 809 126.67 -60.82 -15.02
CA LEU A 809 126.06 -59.65 -15.69
C LEU A 809 125.04 -60.06 -16.77
N SER A 810 125.19 -61.24 -17.39
CA SER A 810 124.19 -61.81 -18.29
C SER A 810 122.96 -62.32 -17.53
N GLU A 811 123.15 -62.94 -16.36
CA GLU A 811 122.05 -63.34 -15.45
C GLU A 811 121.24 -62.10 -15.03
N ALA A 812 121.92 -61.03 -14.60
CA ALA A 812 121.28 -59.77 -14.24
C ALA A 812 120.46 -59.17 -15.39
N ARG A 813 121.02 -59.14 -16.61
CA ARG A 813 120.34 -58.62 -17.80
C ARG A 813 119.11 -59.44 -18.18
N GLN A 814 119.16 -60.77 -18.02
CA GLN A 814 117.99 -61.60 -18.30
C GLN A 814 116.82 -61.24 -17.37
N LYS A 815 117.10 -61.12 -16.06
CA LYS A 815 116.08 -60.82 -15.06
C LYS A 815 115.49 -59.40 -15.22
N THR A 816 116.28 -58.40 -15.60
CA THR A 816 115.74 -57.07 -15.95
C THR A 816 114.86 -57.10 -17.20
N GLN A 817 115.22 -57.89 -18.22
CA GLN A 817 114.40 -58.06 -19.42
C GLN A 817 113.06 -58.72 -19.11
N GLU A 818 113.03 -59.73 -18.25
CA GLU A 818 111.79 -60.39 -17.80
C GLU A 818 110.84 -59.40 -17.09
N VAL A 819 111.37 -58.50 -16.26
CA VAL A 819 110.60 -57.41 -15.63
C VAL A 819 110.07 -56.43 -16.67
N ARG A 820 110.89 -56.07 -17.67
CA ARG A 820 110.51 -55.14 -18.74
C ARG A 820 109.50 -55.72 -19.74
N LEU A 821 109.33 -57.04 -19.83
CA LEU A 821 108.22 -57.63 -20.62
C LEU A 821 106.84 -57.27 -20.05
N VAL A 822 106.74 -57.07 -18.73
CA VAL A 822 105.49 -56.72 -18.04
C VAL A 822 105.40 -55.20 -17.77
N PHE A 823 106.53 -54.56 -17.48
CA PHE A 823 106.64 -53.12 -17.23
C PHE A 823 107.73 -52.50 -18.15
N PRO A 824 107.43 -52.23 -19.45
CA PRO A 824 108.43 -51.85 -20.45
C PRO A 824 109.32 -50.65 -20.10
N VAL A 825 108.74 -49.68 -19.39
CA VAL A 825 109.36 -48.43 -18.96
C VAL A 825 109.77 -48.43 -17.47
N ASN A 826 109.86 -49.60 -16.84
CA ASN A 826 110.27 -49.73 -15.44
C ASN A 826 111.65 -49.10 -15.22
N GLU A 827 111.71 -48.16 -14.28
CA GLU A 827 112.90 -47.36 -13.99
C GLU A 827 114.06 -48.22 -13.46
N GLU A 828 113.79 -49.09 -12.50
CA GLU A 828 114.80 -49.89 -11.80
C GLU A 828 115.48 -50.90 -12.74
N ALA A 829 114.70 -51.66 -13.51
CA ALA A 829 115.21 -52.59 -14.52
C ALA A 829 116.02 -51.87 -15.62
N SER A 830 115.49 -50.76 -16.14
CA SER A 830 116.12 -50.02 -17.24
C SER A 830 117.43 -49.36 -16.81
N LEU A 831 117.49 -48.81 -15.59
CA LEU A 831 118.72 -48.27 -15.01
C LEU A 831 119.76 -49.37 -14.77
N LEU A 832 119.34 -50.55 -14.31
CA LEU A 832 120.25 -51.66 -14.09
C LEU A 832 120.84 -52.19 -15.41
N GLU A 833 120.05 -52.25 -16.50
CA GLU A 833 120.58 -52.57 -17.84
C GLU A 833 121.61 -51.56 -18.35
N LEU A 834 121.35 -50.27 -18.18
CA LEU A 834 122.31 -49.22 -18.55
C LEU A 834 123.61 -49.32 -17.75
N ARG A 835 123.52 -49.67 -16.45
CA ARG A 835 124.71 -49.93 -15.60
C ARG A 835 125.46 -51.20 -16.03
N ILE A 836 124.75 -52.27 -16.40
CA ILE A 836 125.36 -53.49 -16.95
C ILE A 836 126.15 -53.17 -18.23
N ASP A 837 125.56 -52.42 -19.17
CA ASP A 837 126.25 -52.00 -20.40
C ASP A 837 127.50 -51.16 -20.10
N GLN A 838 127.41 -50.22 -19.14
CA GLN A 838 128.52 -49.37 -18.71
C GLN A 838 129.69 -50.15 -18.11
N VAL A 839 129.42 -51.25 -17.40
CA VAL A 839 130.44 -52.09 -16.74
C VAL A 839 131.10 -53.07 -17.71
N ILE A 840 130.34 -53.65 -18.65
CA ILE A 840 130.86 -54.65 -19.60
C ILE A 840 131.88 -54.04 -20.57
N ASP A 841 131.55 -52.88 -21.14
CA ASP A 841 132.42 -52.11 -22.04
C ASP A 841 132.18 -50.59 -21.88
N PRO A 842 132.94 -49.92 -21.00
CA PRO A 842 132.82 -48.48 -20.79
C PRO A 842 133.05 -47.63 -22.05
N ALA A 843 133.88 -48.11 -22.99
CA ALA A 843 134.21 -47.37 -24.20
C ALA A 843 133.06 -47.45 -25.22
N ALA A 844 132.52 -48.64 -25.46
CA ALA A 844 131.34 -48.83 -26.29
C ALA A 844 130.10 -48.16 -25.66
N PHE A 845 129.96 -48.22 -24.33
CA PHE A 845 128.86 -47.56 -23.63
C PHE A 845 128.84 -46.05 -23.90
N ASN A 846 129.98 -45.35 -23.70
CA ASN A 846 130.07 -43.91 -23.93
C ASN A 846 129.69 -43.50 -25.37
N VAL A 847 130.12 -44.27 -26.38
CA VAL A 847 129.73 -44.03 -27.79
C VAL A 847 128.24 -44.33 -28.03
N SER A 848 127.67 -45.30 -27.32
CA SER A 848 126.24 -45.61 -27.41
C SER A 848 125.35 -44.61 -26.66
N PHE A 849 125.87 -43.96 -25.61
CA PHE A 849 125.12 -43.04 -24.76
C PHE A 849 124.67 -41.80 -25.51
N GLU A 850 125.55 -41.18 -26.31
CA GLU A 850 125.22 -40.04 -27.17
C GLU A 850 124.11 -40.38 -28.18
N ARG A 851 124.16 -41.61 -28.75
CA ARG A 851 123.12 -42.11 -29.65
C ARG A 851 121.80 -42.30 -28.94
N ARG A 852 121.76 -43.04 -27.82
CA ARG A 852 120.55 -43.27 -27.01
C ARG A 852 119.95 -41.95 -26.52
N TYR A 853 120.77 -40.98 -26.14
CA TYR A 853 120.33 -39.63 -25.78
C TYR A 853 119.65 -38.93 -26.95
N THR A 854 120.25 -38.96 -28.14
CA THR A 854 119.68 -38.37 -29.36
C THR A 854 118.37 -39.06 -29.73
N ASP A 855 118.34 -40.39 -29.77
CA ASP A 855 117.17 -41.21 -30.08
C ASP A 855 116.01 -40.94 -29.09
N ALA A 856 116.32 -40.82 -27.79
CA ALA A 856 115.35 -40.50 -26.75
C ALA A 856 114.78 -39.08 -26.90
N VAL A 857 115.63 -38.08 -27.15
CA VAL A 857 115.21 -36.68 -27.36
C VAL A 857 114.37 -36.52 -28.62
N GLU A 858 114.73 -37.17 -29.74
CA GLU A 858 113.92 -37.16 -30.96
C GLU A 858 112.62 -37.95 -30.78
N GLY A 859 112.65 -39.08 -30.06
CA GLY A 859 111.47 -39.87 -29.74
C GLY A 859 110.43 -39.10 -28.91
N VAL A 860 110.86 -38.30 -27.94
CA VAL A 860 109.96 -37.37 -27.25
C VAL A 860 109.48 -36.26 -28.18
N ARG A 861 110.41 -35.58 -28.88
CA ARG A 861 110.08 -34.37 -29.66
C ARG A 861 109.16 -34.64 -30.85
N GLN A 862 109.37 -35.75 -31.57
CA GLN A 862 108.63 -36.05 -32.81
C GLN A 862 107.45 -36.99 -32.60
N ARG A 863 107.55 -37.93 -31.63
CA ARG A 863 106.56 -39.00 -31.43
C ARG A 863 105.84 -38.92 -30.09
N GLN A 864 106.21 -37.99 -29.19
CA GLN A 864 105.69 -37.89 -27.81
C GLN A 864 105.70 -39.25 -27.09
N SER A 865 106.73 -40.06 -27.35
CA SER A 865 106.80 -41.43 -26.87
C SER A 865 107.08 -41.46 -25.37
N SER A 866 106.18 -42.04 -24.58
CA SER A 866 106.38 -42.28 -23.15
C SER A 866 107.60 -43.16 -22.86
N GLU A 867 107.90 -44.13 -23.73
CA GLU A 867 109.11 -44.94 -23.66
C GLU A 867 110.39 -44.11 -23.87
N SER A 868 110.47 -43.31 -24.94
CA SER A 868 111.61 -42.41 -25.16
C SER A 868 111.74 -41.32 -24.09
N PHE A 869 110.63 -40.88 -23.50
CA PHE A 869 110.65 -40.00 -22.33
C PHE A 869 111.24 -40.71 -21.11
N ALA A 870 110.82 -41.96 -20.89
CA ALA A 870 111.32 -42.77 -19.79
C ALA A 870 112.81 -43.07 -19.94
N ASP A 871 113.28 -43.40 -21.15
CA ASP A 871 114.69 -43.57 -21.49
C ASP A 871 115.49 -42.28 -21.25
N LEU A 872 114.97 -41.11 -21.62
CA LEU A 872 115.63 -39.84 -21.35
C LEU A 872 115.78 -39.60 -19.83
N GLN A 873 114.74 -39.85 -19.04
CA GLN A 873 114.80 -39.79 -17.57
C GLN A 873 115.84 -40.78 -17.01
N ASN A 874 115.89 -42.00 -17.55
CA ASN A 874 116.84 -43.03 -17.11
C ASN A 874 118.29 -42.63 -17.47
N LEU A 875 118.55 -42.09 -18.66
CA LEU A 875 119.86 -41.57 -19.07
C LEU A 875 120.31 -40.39 -18.20
N VAL A 876 119.39 -39.50 -17.79
CA VAL A 876 119.67 -38.43 -16.83
C VAL A 876 120.12 -39.00 -15.49
N ALA A 877 119.48 -40.05 -14.99
CA ALA A 877 119.86 -40.68 -13.72
C ALA A 877 121.20 -41.45 -13.81
N ILE A 878 121.60 -41.94 -15.00
CA ILE A 878 122.92 -42.57 -15.22
C ILE A 878 124.06 -41.54 -15.32
N ASN A 879 123.86 -40.44 -16.06
CA ASN A 879 124.85 -39.37 -16.16
C ASN A 879 124.19 -37.98 -16.09
N PRO A 880 123.93 -37.46 -14.87
CA PRO A 880 123.25 -36.17 -14.68
C PRO A 880 124.02 -34.97 -15.21
N GLN A 881 125.33 -35.12 -15.46
CA GLN A 881 126.25 -34.06 -15.90
C GLN A 881 126.52 -34.09 -17.42
N TYR A 882 125.90 -35.00 -18.18
CA TYR A 882 126.05 -35.03 -19.63
C TYR A 882 125.60 -33.69 -20.26
N PRO A 883 126.39 -33.05 -21.14
CA PRO A 883 126.08 -31.72 -21.67
C PRO A 883 124.68 -31.64 -22.29
N GLY A 884 123.87 -30.70 -21.82
CA GLY A 884 122.51 -30.46 -22.32
C GLY A 884 121.43 -31.45 -21.87
N ILE A 885 121.77 -32.52 -21.13
CA ILE A 885 120.78 -33.57 -20.77
C ILE A 885 119.65 -33.05 -19.87
N GLN A 886 119.98 -32.17 -18.91
CA GLN A 886 119.00 -31.53 -18.01
C GLN A 886 118.04 -30.60 -18.78
N SER A 887 118.57 -29.83 -19.74
CA SER A 887 117.75 -28.96 -20.59
C SER A 887 116.87 -29.75 -21.55
N ALA A 888 117.36 -30.91 -22.03
CA ALA A 888 116.55 -31.83 -22.81
C ALA A 888 115.41 -32.44 -21.99
N LEU A 889 115.68 -32.90 -20.76
CA LEU A 889 114.64 -33.39 -19.85
C LEU A 889 113.59 -32.31 -19.55
N TYR A 890 114.01 -31.08 -19.25
CA TYR A 890 113.10 -29.96 -19.02
C TYR A 890 112.18 -29.68 -20.23
N ASN A 891 112.75 -29.66 -21.45
CA ASN A 891 111.96 -29.49 -22.67
C ASN A 891 111.06 -30.69 -22.96
N ALA A 892 111.48 -31.89 -22.57
CA ALA A 892 110.72 -33.12 -22.70
C ALA A 892 109.53 -33.15 -21.72
N GLU A 893 109.70 -32.74 -20.47
CA GLU A 893 108.60 -32.58 -19.50
C GLU A 893 107.51 -31.62 -20.01
N ILE A 894 107.91 -30.55 -20.70
CA ILE A 894 106.99 -29.61 -21.37
C ILE A 894 106.31 -30.28 -22.57
N THR A 895 107.06 -30.97 -23.42
CA THR A 895 106.55 -31.64 -24.63
C THR A 895 105.56 -32.77 -24.31
N MET A 896 105.74 -33.41 -23.15
CA MET A 896 104.87 -34.46 -22.61
C MET A 896 103.72 -33.91 -21.74
N GLY A 897 103.61 -32.59 -21.53
CA GLY A 897 102.54 -31.99 -20.72
C GLY A 897 102.62 -32.22 -19.21
N ILE A 898 103.75 -32.75 -18.71
CA ILE A 898 104.00 -32.97 -17.28
C ILE A 898 104.35 -31.66 -16.57
N ARG A 899 104.91 -30.70 -17.33
CA ARG A 899 105.26 -29.36 -16.86
C ARG A 899 104.66 -28.33 -17.80
N MET A 900 103.91 -27.36 -17.28
CA MET A 900 103.44 -26.25 -18.12
C MET A 900 104.63 -25.50 -18.74
N PRO A 901 104.56 -25.12 -20.02
CA PRO A 901 105.53 -24.20 -20.59
C PRO A 901 105.49 -22.87 -19.83
N PRO A 902 106.64 -22.21 -19.59
CA PRO A 902 106.64 -20.85 -19.06
C PRO A 902 105.83 -19.93 -20.01
N PRO A 903 104.83 -19.17 -19.52
CA PRO A 903 104.03 -18.30 -20.37
C PRO A 903 104.90 -17.33 -21.17
N ASP A 904 104.66 -17.22 -22.47
CA ASP A 904 105.40 -16.27 -23.29
C ASP A 904 105.00 -14.81 -22.95
N THR A 905 105.85 -13.86 -23.35
CA THR A 905 105.64 -12.44 -23.03
C THR A 905 104.39 -11.84 -23.67
N ARG A 906 103.83 -12.47 -24.72
CA ARG A 906 102.59 -12.05 -25.38
C ARG A 906 101.36 -12.60 -24.64
N ALA A 907 101.41 -13.84 -24.17
CA ALA A 907 100.36 -14.46 -23.35
C ALA A 907 100.18 -13.71 -22.02
N ILE A 908 101.29 -13.33 -21.36
CA ILE A 908 101.26 -12.49 -20.16
C ILE A 908 100.63 -11.11 -20.47
N ALA A 909 101.06 -10.45 -21.55
CA ALA A 909 100.52 -9.15 -21.94
C ALA A 909 99.01 -9.22 -22.25
N ARG A 910 98.57 -10.26 -22.99
CA ARG A 910 97.16 -10.47 -23.35
C ARG A 910 96.30 -10.82 -22.14
N SER A 911 96.80 -11.64 -21.21
CA SER A 911 96.13 -11.91 -19.93
C SER A 911 95.89 -10.62 -19.13
N ASN A 912 96.89 -9.74 -19.04
CA ASN A 912 96.77 -8.45 -18.35
C ASN A 912 95.81 -7.49 -19.06
N GLU A 913 95.80 -7.47 -20.39
CA GLU A 913 94.86 -6.70 -21.21
C GLU A 913 93.41 -7.13 -20.97
N LEU A 914 93.14 -8.45 -21.06
CA LEU A 914 91.82 -9.05 -20.80
C LEU A 914 91.37 -8.77 -19.36
N THR A 915 92.27 -8.88 -18.39
CA THR A 915 91.99 -8.53 -16.98
C THR A 915 91.61 -7.06 -16.82
N SER A 916 92.30 -6.16 -17.52
CA SER A 916 92.03 -4.71 -17.46
C SER A 916 90.70 -4.34 -18.14
N SER A 917 90.39 -5.00 -19.25
CA SER A 917 89.10 -4.90 -19.95
C SER A 917 87.94 -5.33 -19.04
N ALA A 918 88.04 -6.52 -18.46
CA ALA A 918 87.06 -7.02 -17.50
C ALA A 918 86.93 -6.09 -16.27
N GLN A 919 88.05 -5.53 -15.78
CA GLN A 919 88.03 -4.59 -14.65
C GLN A 919 87.28 -3.30 -14.98
N ALA A 920 87.34 -2.82 -16.22
CA ALA A 920 86.59 -1.66 -16.67
C ALA A 920 85.08 -1.93 -16.64
N ILE A 921 84.63 -3.08 -17.18
CA ILE A 921 83.22 -3.52 -17.15
C ILE A 921 82.67 -3.54 -15.70
N VAL A 922 83.45 -4.11 -14.78
CA VAL A 922 83.10 -4.19 -13.35
C VAL A 922 83.05 -2.82 -12.69
N ASN A 923 83.97 -1.92 -13.04
CA ASN A 923 83.99 -0.55 -12.49
C ASN A 923 82.83 0.32 -13.01
N THR A 924 82.34 0.07 -14.23
CA THR A 924 81.10 0.68 -14.75
C THR A 924 79.83 0.08 -14.15
N ASN A 925 79.94 -1.04 -13.40
CA ASN A 925 78.83 -1.76 -12.77
C ASN A 925 77.72 -2.19 -13.77
N ASP A 926 78.09 -2.44 -15.03
CA ASP A 926 77.17 -2.93 -16.05
C ASP A 926 77.00 -4.45 -15.93
N GLN A 927 76.01 -4.86 -15.14
CA GLN A 927 75.73 -6.27 -14.86
C GLN A 927 75.40 -7.08 -16.12
N LEU A 928 74.87 -6.46 -17.19
CA LEU A 928 74.58 -7.14 -18.45
C LEU A 928 75.84 -7.58 -19.18
N GLN A 929 76.98 -6.92 -18.93
CA GLN A 929 78.28 -7.26 -19.50
C GLN A 929 79.14 -8.15 -18.59
N PHE A 930 78.69 -8.49 -17.38
CA PHE A 930 79.46 -9.37 -16.50
C PHE A 930 79.71 -10.78 -17.07
N PRO A 931 78.82 -11.41 -17.88
CA PRO A 931 79.16 -12.65 -18.59
C PRO A 931 80.38 -12.49 -19.53
N VAL A 932 80.49 -11.36 -20.23
CA VAL A 932 81.64 -11.03 -21.07
C VAL A 932 82.90 -10.82 -20.24
N ALA A 933 82.77 -10.18 -19.06
CA ALA A 933 83.88 -10.06 -18.12
C ALA A 933 84.34 -11.43 -17.61
N LEU A 934 83.44 -12.36 -17.29
CA LEU A 934 83.78 -13.74 -16.88
C LEU A 934 84.51 -14.51 -18.00
N GLU A 935 84.04 -14.41 -19.24
CA GLU A 935 84.70 -15.04 -20.41
C GLU A 935 86.13 -14.49 -20.59
N GLN A 936 86.30 -13.17 -20.54
CA GLN A 936 87.61 -12.50 -20.61
C GLN A 936 88.54 -12.94 -19.46
N LEU A 937 88.02 -13.14 -18.25
CA LEU A 937 88.80 -13.54 -17.08
C LEU A 937 89.18 -15.03 -17.11
N ASN A 938 88.28 -15.91 -17.57
CA ASN A 938 88.62 -17.32 -17.82
C ASN A 938 89.73 -17.42 -18.87
N GLN A 939 89.60 -16.72 -20.02
CA GLN A 939 90.65 -16.67 -21.04
C GLN A 939 91.97 -16.06 -20.51
N ALA A 940 91.90 -15.05 -19.63
CA ALA A 940 93.09 -14.48 -18.99
C ALA A 940 93.81 -15.49 -18.10
N LEU A 941 93.07 -16.38 -17.42
CA LEU A 941 93.60 -17.42 -16.54
C LEU A 941 94.11 -18.64 -17.32
N GLU A 942 93.52 -18.99 -18.47
CA GLU A 942 94.10 -19.98 -19.39
C GLU A 942 95.47 -19.52 -19.92
N LEU A 943 95.57 -18.25 -20.35
CA LEU A 943 96.81 -17.66 -20.88
C LEU A 943 97.90 -17.43 -19.82
N ASN A 944 97.50 -17.14 -18.58
CA ASN A 944 98.43 -17.01 -17.45
C ASN A 944 97.75 -17.50 -16.14
N PRO A 945 97.90 -18.79 -15.80
CA PRO A 945 97.25 -19.37 -14.63
C PRO A 945 97.71 -18.82 -13.26
N ASN A 946 98.74 -17.97 -13.26
CA ASN A 946 99.28 -17.29 -12.07
C ASN A 946 98.87 -15.80 -11.99
N ASN A 947 97.93 -15.34 -12.82
CA ASN A 947 97.42 -13.97 -12.77
C ASN A 947 96.49 -13.75 -11.56
N ASN A 948 97.06 -13.34 -10.42
CA ASN A 948 96.31 -13.06 -9.19
C ASN A 948 95.23 -11.97 -9.35
N GLN A 949 95.44 -10.98 -10.23
CA GLN A 949 94.44 -9.94 -10.47
C GLN A 949 93.22 -10.50 -11.21
N ALA A 950 93.45 -11.37 -12.21
CA ALA A 950 92.38 -12.07 -12.91
C ALA A 950 91.60 -13.01 -11.96
N MET A 951 92.28 -13.76 -11.07
CA MET A 951 91.60 -14.63 -10.10
C MET A 951 90.71 -13.84 -9.13
N ILE A 952 91.24 -12.80 -8.48
CA ILE A 952 90.46 -11.98 -7.53
C ILE A 952 89.29 -11.30 -8.21
N LEU A 953 89.49 -10.81 -9.44
CA LEU A 953 88.42 -10.17 -10.20
C LEU A 953 87.37 -11.18 -10.67
N LYS A 954 87.77 -12.39 -11.10
CA LYS A 954 86.85 -13.49 -11.44
C LYS A 954 85.97 -13.82 -10.25
N ASP A 955 86.54 -14.06 -9.08
CA ASP A 955 85.79 -14.37 -7.85
C ASP A 955 84.80 -13.25 -7.51
N ARG A 956 85.23 -11.98 -7.60
CA ARG A 956 84.36 -10.82 -7.39
C ARG A 956 83.22 -10.74 -8.40
N VAL A 957 83.50 -10.98 -9.69
CA VAL A 957 82.45 -10.99 -10.71
C VAL A 957 81.50 -12.16 -10.47
N GLN A 958 81.99 -13.36 -10.17
CA GLN A 958 81.15 -14.52 -9.87
C GLN A 958 80.19 -14.25 -8.70
N ILE A 959 80.66 -13.63 -7.60
CA ILE A 959 79.81 -13.18 -6.48
C ILE A 959 78.77 -12.15 -6.91
N LEU A 960 79.14 -11.20 -7.79
CA LEU A 960 78.27 -10.11 -8.24
C LEU A 960 77.28 -10.51 -9.34
N THR A 961 77.63 -11.49 -10.19
CA THR A 961 76.69 -12.14 -11.11
C THR A 961 75.76 -13.08 -10.38
N GLY A 962 76.25 -13.71 -9.29
CA GLY A 962 75.55 -14.59 -8.35
C GLY A 962 74.17 -15.04 -8.78
N ASN A 963 74.09 -15.84 -9.84
CA ASN A 963 72.81 -16.27 -10.43
C ASN A 963 72.48 -17.77 -10.22
N PRO A 964 72.68 -18.37 -9.04
CA PRO A 964 71.88 -19.54 -8.66
C PRO A 964 70.40 -19.17 -8.73
N GLY A 965 69.57 -20.15 -9.04
CA GLY A 965 68.15 -19.95 -9.26
C GLY A 965 67.42 -19.23 -8.13
N SER A 966 66.39 -18.44 -8.47
CA SER A 966 65.53 -17.86 -7.44
C SER A 966 64.94 -18.97 -6.55
N VAL A 967 65.27 -18.89 -5.27
CA VAL A 967 64.79 -19.79 -4.21
C VAL A 967 63.27 -19.69 -4.06
N VAL A 968 62.70 -18.49 -4.23
CA VAL A 968 61.26 -18.24 -4.07
C VAL A 968 60.69 -17.63 -5.34
N LEU A 969 59.47 -18.03 -5.69
CA LEU A 969 58.73 -17.47 -6.82
C LEU A 969 57.82 -16.33 -6.32
N SER A 970 57.59 -15.33 -7.17
CA SER A 970 56.50 -14.35 -6.96
C SER A 970 55.16 -15.08 -6.82
N ASN A 971 54.16 -14.48 -6.18
CA ASN A 971 52.88 -15.15 -5.99
C ASN A 971 52.23 -15.55 -7.32
N ALA A 972 52.35 -14.71 -8.37
CA ALA A 972 51.88 -15.06 -9.72
C ALA A 972 52.62 -16.30 -10.28
N ALA A 973 53.96 -16.30 -10.23
CA ALA A 973 54.77 -17.40 -10.75
C ALA A 973 54.61 -18.69 -9.93
N GLU A 974 54.42 -18.59 -8.60
CA GLU A 974 54.13 -19.75 -7.74
C GLU A 974 52.78 -20.37 -8.09
N ARG A 975 51.75 -19.59 -8.42
CA ARG A 975 50.45 -20.12 -8.82
C ARG A 975 50.50 -20.88 -10.14
N GLU A 976 51.15 -20.31 -11.15
CA GLU A 976 51.36 -21.02 -12.41
C GLU A 976 52.28 -22.26 -12.22
N TYR A 977 53.26 -22.21 -11.31
CA TYR A 977 54.04 -23.40 -10.93
C TYR A 977 53.16 -24.50 -10.31
N GLN A 978 52.30 -24.15 -9.35
CA GLN A 978 51.38 -25.11 -8.72
C GLN A 978 50.35 -25.66 -9.72
N ARG A 979 49.87 -24.83 -10.66
CA ARG A 979 49.04 -25.25 -11.78
C ARG A 979 49.77 -26.25 -12.68
N ALA A 980 51.02 -25.98 -13.08
CA ALA A 980 51.84 -26.92 -13.85
C ALA A 980 52.04 -28.26 -13.12
N VAL A 981 52.22 -28.23 -11.79
CA VAL A 981 52.26 -29.44 -10.96
C VAL A 981 50.92 -30.19 -10.96
N GLN A 982 49.78 -29.50 -10.86
CA GLN A 982 48.46 -30.11 -10.93
C GLN A 982 48.16 -30.72 -12.32
N GLU A 983 48.46 -30.00 -13.40
CA GLU A 983 48.31 -30.49 -14.78
C GLU A 983 49.15 -31.75 -14.99
N LEU A 984 50.39 -31.78 -14.48
CA LEU A 984 51.23 -32.97 -14.51
C LEU A 984 50.62 -34.14 -13.71
N GLN A 985 50.07 -33.89 -12.53
CA GLN A 985 49.38 -34.91 -11.72
C GLN A 985 48.11 -35.45 -12.39
N GLN A 986 47.42 -34.62 -13.18
CA GLN A 986 46.26 -35.00 -13.99
C GLN A 986 46.64 -35.73 -15.30
N GLY A 987 47.93 -35.80 -15.64
CA GLY A 987 48.44 -36.44 -16.86
C GLY A 987 48.55 -35.50 -18.07
N ASN A 988 48.26 -34.21 -17.91
CA ASN A 988 48.31 -33.19 -18.96
C ASN A 988 49.75 -32.65 -19.16
N THR A 989 50.70 -33.55 -19.45
CA THR A 989 52.14 -33.23 -19.56
C THR A 989 52.46 -32.11 -20.53
N VAL A 990 51.74 -31.99 -21.66
CA VAL A 990 51.94 -30.91 -22.63
C VAL A 990 51.53 -29.54 -22.07
N VAL A 991 50.43 -29.48 -21.31
CA VAL A 991 49.96 -28.23 -20.67
C VAL A 991 50.94 -27.84 -19.56
N ALA A 992 51.32 -28.80 -18.71
CA ALA A 992 52.33 -28.60 -17.67
C ALA A 992 53.66 -28.06 -18.25
N LEU A 993 54.15 -28.63 -19.36
CA LEU A 993 55.36 -28.16 -20.02
C LEU A 993 55.21 -26.74 -20.56
N SER A 994 54.05 -26.40 -21.15
CA SER A 994 53.82 -25.06 -21.70
C SER A 994 53.85 -23.97 -20.62
N ILE A 995 53.27 -24.24 -19.44
CA ILE A 995 53.29 -23.33 -18.29
C ILE A 995 54.72 -23.19 -17.75
N VAL A 996 55.46 -24.30 -17.63
CA VAL A 996 56.88 -24.29 -17.22
C VAL A 996 57.74 -23.49 -18.21
N GLN A 997 57.50 -23.62 -19.52
CA GLN A 997 58.20 -22.83 -20.54
C GLN A 997 57.86 -21.34 -20.44
N GLN A 998 56.61 -20.95 -20.15
CA GLN A 998 56.25 -19.56 -19.90
C GLN A 998 56.93 -19.02 -18.63
N LEU A 999 56.95 -19.79 -17.54
CA LEU A 999 57.65 -19.41 -16.31
C LEU A 999 59.14 -19.14 -16.56
N LEU A 1000 59.81 -19.97 -17.38
CA LEU A 1000 61.22 -19.81 -17.74
C LEU A 1000 61.52 -18.63 -18.70
N GLN A 1001 60.51 -17.97 -19.28
CA GLN A 1001 60.70 -16.73 -20.05
C GLN A 1001 60.99 -15.53 -19.13
N ASP A 1002 60.54 -15.56 -17.88
CA ASP A 1002 60.88 -14.53 -16.89
C ASP A 1002 62.36 -14.67 -16.48
N PRO A 1003 63.20 -13.63 -16.66
CA PRO A 1003 64.60 -13.65 -16.26
C PRO A 1003 64.85 -14.02 -14.79
N GLN A 1004 63.92 -13.75 -13.87
CA GLN A 1004 64.06 -14.10 -12.44
C GLN A 1004 63.85 -15.60 -12.19
N ASN A 1005 63.00 -16.24 -12.99
CA ASN A 1005 62.61 -17.64 -12.84
C ASN A 1005 63.52 -18.59 -13.64
N ARG A 1006 64.17 -18.08 -14.70
CA ARG A 1006 64.97 -18.85 -15.67
C ARG A 1006 65.96 -19.85 -15.06
N ASN A 1007 66.59 -19.50 -13.94
CA ASN A 1007 67.56 -20.36 -13.27
C ASN A 1007 66.99 -21.15 -12.08
N SER A 1008 65.71 -20.95 -11.71
CA SER A 1008 65.11 -21.54 -10.51
C SER A 1008 65.14 -23.07 -10.54
N THR A 1009 65.87 -23.66 -9.58
CA THR A 1009 66.06 -25.12 -9.48
C THR A 1009 64.73 -25.87 -9.45
N ARG A 1010 63.71 -25.32 -8.77
CA ARG A 1010 62.36 -25.90 -8.70
C ARG A 1010 61.70 -26.02 -10.09
N ILE A 1011 61.83 -24.99 -10.91
CA ILE A 1011 61.21 -24.96 -12.25
C ILE A 1011 61.98 -25.87 -13.20
N ILE A 1012 63.32 -25.88 -13.12
CA ILE A 1012 64.19 -26.77 -13.92
C ILE A 1012 63.99 -28.25 -13.54
N GLU A 1013 63.85 -28.58 -12.25
CA GLU A 1013 63.53 -29.93 -11.79
C GLU A 1013 62.14 -30.39 -12.27
N LEU A 1014 61.14 -29.50 -12.19
CA LEU A 1014 59.81 -29.78 -12.74
C LEU A 1014 59.87 -29.98 -14.26
N GLN A 1015 60.63 -29.15 -14.99
CA GLN A 1015 60.86 -29.32 -16.42
C GLN A 1015 61.47 -30.70 -16.73
N ARG A 1016 62.61 -31.04 -16.12
CA ARG A 1016 63.27 -32.34 -16.31
C ARG A 1016 62.35 -33.52 -15.98
N ARG A 1017 61.51 -33.36 -14.95
CA ARG A 1017 60.54 -34.39 -14.56
C ARG A 1017 59.42 -34.55 -15.58
N ILE A 1018 58.93 -33.47 -16.19
CA ILE A 1018 57.95 -33.53 -17.29
C ILE A 1018 58.61 -34.12 -18.54
N GLU A 1019 59.82 -33.68 -18.89
CA GLU A 1019 60.59 -34.17 -20.04
C GLU A 1019 60.99 -35.64 -19.93
N SER A 1020 61.13 -36.19 -18.71
CA SER A 1020 61.37 -37.63 -18.50
C SER A 1020 60.13 -38.53 -18.62
N ILE A 1021 58.94 -37.93 -18.74
CA ILE A 1021 57.64 -38.62 -18.89
C ILE A 1021 57.12 -38.51 -20.34
N LEU A 1022 57.71 -37.62 -21.15
CA LEU A 1022 57.47 -37.44 -22.58
C LEU A 1022 58.32 -38.39 -23.44
#